data_AF-A0A6I8TU59-F1
#
_entry.id   AF-A0A6I8TU59-F1
#
_cell.length_a   1.000
_cell.length_b   1.000
_cell.length_c   1.000
_cell.angle_alpha   90.00
_cell.angle_beta   90.00
_cell.angle_gamma   90.00
#
_symmetry.space_group_name_H-M   'P 1'
#
loop_
_entity.id
_entity.type
_entity.pdbx_description
1 polymer ?
#
loop_
_entity_poly.entity_id
_entity_poly.type
_entity_poly.pdbx_seq_one_letter_code
_entity_poly.pdbx_strand_id
1 'polypeptide(L)'
;MSKRKTGDEASGNSEKDWEIFDILVGADEIMPKHHHSPVHHHHHPDPACNDHLAHSIDLATTLRSELAASTYKRDRLMAELSDAKSNLCAKENECEALRAQSARQTSLISSLQQRLAASESREKTLHSRSESVVGTLNRDKKHLEDKIKELCAKARRLECELTTEEGHRDQARAHLQDLVRRLCLVLGIDVCDGTHLTPECVLNKAGETVAELQRLRSKLAGTCEHLNSTEAELITTKTAASADKTRLQTQIEGLQSLAQGLETRCRQAERDLQTTRDRLAESEVNGDKLREELRGFESRCCRLQNSCDRLQTERLQFLRTIATIIGINEPCENNIRDKVREITNHNQSLHDQVSQLKEQLHQEASRHREHQENTTCRLKNEEQHRMSVEERLEKACHELQHLRAEHTTLSEYLVRLARALCWSECSEPPAPGSDTTILGETLLERAERLATHHDHHVHGICDKTERDEAVHRARKNSKNAERTAQQLSEVKAQLVEVKTQLNEASDYKITALERARKCDELQARLCELENERERLVGQLAAYKSRARSAVESSHERRVRDEHAITHLRDEMSRIKSQLADTNHRLSQLQAFRTSVAKLLHLRDGPDSELLHKLQTMCNAHHQCTCLGSSHYGPSSPLGTAGSDHHCSRYDDIGPGPSSAGCRPLSSSPIHTRRYIDSGFNDHDHNFDDDFDFGKKY
;
A
#
# COMPACT_ATOMS: atom_id res chain seq x y z
N MET A 1 -0.85 13.62 -23.86
CA MET A 1 0.35 14.50 -23.95
C MET A 1 1.36 14.00 -22.93
N SER A 2 2.66 14.03 -23.24
CA SER A 2 3.79 13.68 -22.33
C SER A 2 3.79 12.25 -21.77
N LYS A 3 4.93 11.62 -21.48
CA LYS A 3 6.31 11.83 -21.98
C LYS A 3 6.95 10.44 -22.05
N ARG A 4 7.75 10.13 -23.08
CA ARG A 4 8.57 8.91 -23.07
C ARG A 4 9.66 9.08 -22.01
N LYS A 5 9.89 8.07 -21.17
CA LYS A 5 11.13 7.92 -20.41
C LYS A 5 11.98 6.91 -21.20
N THR A 6 13.17 7.31 -21.62
CA THR A 6 14.18 6.41 -22.19
C THR A 6 14.72 5.49 -21.10
N GLY A 7 15.23 4.32 -21.49
CA GLY A 7 15.73 3.33 -20.54
C GLY A 7 17.15 3.63 -20.06
N ASP A 8 17.60 2.81 -19.11
CA ASP A 8 19.00 2.51 -18.89
C ASP A 8 19.19 1.03 -19.26
N GLU A 9 20.09 0.75 -20.20
CA GLU A 9 20.55 -0.60 -20.49
C GLU A 9 21.64 -0.95 -19.46
N ALA A 10 21.40 -1.98 -18.65
CA ALA A 10 22.39 -2.47 -17.71
C ALA A 10 23.52 -3.17 -18.46
N SER A 11 24.63 -2.47 -18.70
CA SER A 11 25.84 -3.02 -19.33
C SER A 11 26.37 -4.21 -18.52
N GLY A 12 26.23 -5.42 -19.07
CA GLY A 12 26.37 -6.69 -18.35
C GLY A 12 27.79 -7.14 -17.98
N ASN A 13 28.66 -6.24 -17.51
CA ASN A 13 29.95 -6.57 -16.92
C ASN A 13 29.87 -6.43 -15.39
N SER A 14 30.23 -7.49 -14.66
CA SER A 14 30.40 -7.43 -13.21
C SER A 14 31.77 -6.85 -12.84
N GLU A 15 31.96 -6.51 -11.57
CA GLU A 15 33.25 -6.10 -10.98
C GLU A 15 34.40 -7.07 -11.32
N LYS A 16 34.10 -8.37 -11.39
CA LYS A 16 35.04 -9.43 -11.77
C LYS A 16 35.38 -9.48 -13.26
N ASP A 17 34.47 -9.02 -14.13
CA ASP A 17 34.76 -8.89 -15.56
C ASP A 17 35.75 -7.74 -15.81
N TRP A 18 35.79 -6.73 -14.93
CA TRP A 18 36.80 -5.67 -14.94
C TRP A 18 38.15 -6.14 -14.35
N GLU A 19 38.18 -6.90 -13.24
CA GLU A 19 39.41 -7.57 -12.78
C GLU A 19 40.05 -8.44 -13.89
N ILE A 20 39.22 -9.20 -14.61
CA ILE A 20 39.67 -10.05 -15.73
C ILE A 20 40.15 -9.20 -16.92
N PHE A 21 39.52 -8.06 -17.19
CA PHE A 21 39.97 -7.13 -18.23
C PHE A 21 41.34 -6.52 -17.93
N ASP A 22 41.56 -6.04 -16.71
CA ASP A 22 42.85 -5.44 -16.30
C ASP A 22 43.98 -6.48 -16.29
N ILE A 23 43.70 -7.74 -15.92
CA ILE A 23 44.66 -8.86 -16.02
C ILE A 23 44.99 -9.21 -17.48
N LEU A 24 44.05 -9.05 -18.42
CA LEU A 24 44.25 -9.36 -19.83
C LEU A 24 44.89 -8.21 -20.64
N VAL A 25 44.66 -6.96 -20.25
CA VAL A 25 45.18 -5.77 -20.96
C VAL A 25 46.48 -5.24 -20.33
N GLY A 26 46.67 -5.40 -19.02
CA GLY A 26 47.86 -4.94 -18.30
C GLY A 26 49.16 -5.71 -18.61
N ALA A 27 49.12 -6.72 -19.49
CA ALA A 27 50.26 -7.55 -19.85
C ALA A 27 51.06 -7.04 -21.07
N ASP A 28 50.50 -6.14 -21.88
CA ASP A 28 50.94 -5.91 -23.27
C ASP A 28 51.40 -4.45 -23.54
N GLU A 29 52.25 -3.86 -22.68
CA GLU A 29 53.09 -2.73 -23.10
C GLU A 29 54.45 -2.59 -22.38
N ILE A 30 55.42 -2.00 -23.09
CA ILE A 30 56.77 -1.62 -22.66
C ILE A 30 57.75 -2.77 -22.34
N MET A 31 58.31 -3.38 -23.39
CA MET A 31 59.70 -3.87 -23.40
C MET A 31 60.49 -3.20 -24.54
N PRO A 32 61.55 -2.42 -24.26
CA PRO A 32 62.27 -1.66 -25.28
C PRO A 32 63.23 -2.54 -26.11
N LYS A 33 63.24 -2.33 -27.43
CA LYS A 33 64.17 -2.98 -28.35
C LYS A 33 65.56 -2.30 -28.29
N HIS A 34 66.61 -3.07 -28.09
CA HIS A 34 67.99 -2.65 -28.43
C HIS A 34 68.83 -3.83 -28.94
N HIS A 35 69.66 -3.58 -29.96
CA HIS A 35 70.67 -4.53 -30.45
C HIS A 35 71.92 -4.50 -29.57
N HIS A 36 72.66 -5.62 -29.51
CA HIS A 36 74.10 -5.62 -29.79
C HIS A 36 74.65 -7.03 -30.10
N SER A 37 75.91 -7.11 -30.52
CA SER A 37 76.58 -8.28 -31.10
C SER A 37 77.12 -9.29 -30.06
N PRO A 38 77.40 -10.55 -30.48
CA PRO A 38 77.95 -11.57 -29.59
C PRO A 38 79.43 -11.32 -29.25
N VAL A 39 79.81 -11.68 -28.02
CA VAL A 39 81.21 -11.76 -27.57
C VAL A 39 81.45 -13.13 -26.94
N HIS A 40 82.45 -13.86 -27.43
CA HIS A 40 82.91 -15.11 -26.81
C HIS A 40 83.42 -14.87 -25.39
N HIS A 41 83.03 -15.72 -24.44
CA HIS A 41 83.83 -16.04 -23.26
C HIS A 41 83.77 -17.56 -23.01
N HIS A 42 84.93 -18.20 -22.87
CA HIS A 42 85.04 -19.59 -22.46
C HIS A 42 84.85 -19.71 -20.94
N HIS A 43 84.08 -20.70 -20.50
CA HIS A 43 84.28 -21.34 -19.20
C HIS A 43 84.13 -22.86 -19.36
N HIS A 44 85.06 -23.60 -18.77
CA HIS A 44 84.90 -25.04 -18.49
C HIS A 44 83.82 -25.23 -17.41
N PRO A 45 83.24 -26.43 -17.35
CA PRO A 45 83.33 -27.16 -16.09
C PRO A 45 83.85 -28.60 -16.25
N ASP A 46 84.21 -29.20 -15.12
CA ASP A 46 84.81 -30.53 -14.99
C ASP A 46 83.81 -31.69 -15.19
N PRO A 47 84.30 -32.90 -15.55
CA PRO A 47 83.46 -34.08 -15.81
C PRO A 47 82.98 -34.76 -14.50
N ALA A 48 82.14 -34.08 -13.72
CA ALA A 48 81.76 -34.54 -12.37
C ALA A 48 80.31 -34.23 -11.90
N CYS A 49 79.30 -34.17 -12.79
CA CYS A 49 77.88 -34.07 -12.39
C CYS A 49 76.87 -34.53 -13.48
N ASN A 50 76.89 -35.80 -13.88
CA ASN A 50 75.99 -36.28 -14.95
C ASN A 50 74.53 -36.43 -14.48
N ASP A 51 74.30 -36.93 -13.26
CA ASP A 51 72.95 -37.27 -12.76
C ASP A 51 72.10 -36.03 -12.46
N HIS A 52 72.70 -34.96 -11.94
CA HIS A 52 71.99 -33.69 -11.70
C HIS A 52 71.52 -33.04 -13.01
N LEU A 53 72.29 -33.17 -14.09
CA LEU A 53 71.87 -32.63 -15.39
C LEU A 53 70.67 -33.43 -15.95
N ALA A 54 70.70 -34.77 -15.86
CA ALA A 54 69.59 -35.63 -16.27
C ALA A 54 68.29 -35.28 -15.51
N HIS A 55 68.32 -35.24 -14.17
CA HIS A 55 67.15 -34.83 -13.38
C HIS A 55 66.68 -33.40 -13.66
N SER A 56 67.58 -32.47 -13.99
CA SER A 56 67.17 -31.11 -14.41
C SER A 56 66.42 -31.11 -15.75
N ILE A 57 66.80 -32.01 -16.67
CA ILE A 57 66.16 -32.18 -17.98
C ILE A 57 64.80 -32.88 -17.84
N ASP A 58 64.70 -33.92 -17.00
CA ASP A 58 63.44 -34.62 -16.72
C ASP A 58 62.43 -33.70 -16.02
N LEU A 59 62.88 -32.91 -15.04
CA LEU A 59 62.05 -31.90 -14.37
C LEU A 59 61.62 -30.79 -15.35
N ALA A 60 62.55 -30.27 -16.16
CA ALA A 60 62.23 -29.27 -17.17
C ALA A 60 61.34 -29.80 -18.31
N THR A 61 61.29 -31.12 -18.52
CA THR A 61 60.39 -31.78 -19.48
C THR A 61 59.01 -32.01 -18.86
N THR A 62 58.96 -32.42 -17.60
CA THR A 62 57.72 -32.53 -16.81
C THR A 62 57.03 -31.17 -16.75
N LEU A 63 57.73 -30.11 -16.33
CA LEU A 63 57.19 -28.74 -16.26
C LEU A 63 56.72 -28.21 -17.62
N ARG A 64 57.36 -28.60 -18.74
CA ARG A 64 56.87 -28.27 -20.10
C ARG A 64 55.59 -29.04 -20.44
N SER A 65 55.48 -30.31 -20.06
CA SER A 65 54.28 -31.11 -20.31
C SER A 65 53.09 -30.66 -19.45
N GLU A 66 53.34 -30.27 -18.19
CA GLU A 66 52.34 -29.68 -17.30
C GLU A 66 51.91 -28.29 -17.78
N LEU A 67 52.85 -27.45 -18.25
CA LEU A 67 52.53 -26.17 -18.87
C LEU A 67 51.72 -26.36 -20.17
N ALA A 68 52.07 -27.33 -21.02
CA ALA A 68 51.33 -27.64 -22.24
C ALA A 68 49.92 -28.18 -21.94
N ALA A 69 49.76 -29.07 -20.95
CA ALA A 69 48.47 -29.58 -20.51
C ALA A 69 47.60 -28.47 -19.89
N SER A 70 48.21 -27.57 -19.10
CA SER A 70 47.53 -26.39 -18.52
C SER A 70 47.12 -25.39 -19.59
N THR A 71 47.96 -25.21 -20.62
CA THR A 71 47.69 -24.36 -21.80
C THR A 71 46.51 -24.93 -22.59
N TYR A 72 46.54 -26.22 -22.95
CA TYR A 72 45.43 -26.89 -23.63
C TYR A 72 44.14 -26.84 -22.80
N LYS A 73 44.22 -27.03 -21.48
CA LYS A 73 43.06 -26.88 -20.58
C LYS A 73 42.52 -25.46 -20.55
N ARG A 74 43.39 -24.43 -20.55
CA ARG A 74 43.01 -23.01 -20.65
C ARG A 74 42.32 -22.73 -21.98
N ASP A 75 42.90 -23.12 -23.10
CA ASP A 75 42.34 -22.88 -24.44
C ASP A 75 41.00 -23.61 -24.64
N ARG A 76 40.89 -24.85 -24.14
CA ARG A 76 39.61 -25.59 -24.12
C ARG A 76 38.54 -24.88 -23.28
N LEU A 77 38.88 -24.45 -22.06
CA LEU A 77 37.94 -23.73 -21.18
C LEU A 77 37.54 -22.36 -21.76
N MET A 78 38.44 -21.69 -22.47
CA MET A 78 38.13 -20.46 -23.20
C MET A 78 37.16 -20.70 -24.37
N ALA A 79 37.30 -21.81 -25.10
CA ALA A 79 36.35 -22.21 -26.13
C ALA A 79 34.97 -22.56 -25.53
N GLU A 80 34.94 -23.40 -24.48
CA GLU A 80 33.70 -23.74 -23.76
C GLU A 80 33.01 -22.50 -23.16
N LEU A 81 33.76 -21.51 -22.67
CA LEU A 81 33.25 -20.23 -22.19
C LEU A 81 32.72 -19.34 -23.34
N SER A 82 33.37 -19.34 -24.50
CA SER A 82 32.92 -18.63 -25.70
C SER A 82 31.59 -19.20 -26.21
N ASP A 83 31.48 -20.53 -26.29
CA ASP A 83 30.24 -21.21 -26.67
C ASP A 83 29.13 -20.96 -25.64
N ALA A 84 29.45 -20.96 -24.34
CA ALA A 84 28.49 -20.62 -23.29
C ALA A 84 27.98 -19.17 -23.41
N LYS A 85 28.87 -18.19 -23.67
CA LYS A 85 28.49 -16.79 -23.91
C LYS A 85 27.63 -16.62 -25.17
N SER A 86 27.97 -17.32 -26.25
CA SER A 86 27.18 -17.35 -27.49
C SER A 86 25.76 -17.90 -27.27
N ASN A 87 25.65 -19.05 -26.60
CA ASN A 87 24.36 -19.66 -26.27
C ASN A 87 23.52 -18.80 -25.30
N LEU A 88 24.15 -18.12 -24.34
CA LEU A 88 23.46 -17.22 -23.41
C LEU A 88 22.88 -16.00 -24.14
N CYS A 89 23.68 -15.33 -24.98
CA CYS A 89 23.23 -14.24 -25.84
C CYS A 89 22.07 -14.68 -26.75
N ALA A 90 22.15 -15.87 -27.37
CA ALA A 90 21.05 -16.42 -28.17
C ALA A 90 19.75 -16.61 -27.35
N LYS A 91 19.86 -17.04 -26.09
CA LYS A 91 18.72 -17.19 -25.17
C LYS A 91 18.17 -15.85 -24.65
N GLU A 92 19.00 -14.84 -24.48
CA GLU A 92 18.56 -13.49 -24.12
C GLU A 92 17.73 -12.86 -25.25
N ASN A 93 18.20 -12.99 -26.50
CA ASN A 93 17.46 -12.59 -27.70
C ASN A 93 16.10 -13.33 -27.84
N GLU A 94 16.05 -14.63 -27.56
CA GLU A 94 14.80 -15.41 -27.54
C GLU A 94 13.84 -14.91 -26.45
N CYS A 95 14.34 -14.66 -25.24
CA CYS A 95 13.57 -14.07 -24.14
C CYS A 95 13.03 -12.68 -24.49
N GLU A 96 13.82 -11.83 -25.16
CA GLU A 96 13.35 -10.51 -25.59
C GLU A 96 12.29 -10.60 -26.69
N ALA A 97 12.47 -11.48 -27.69
CA ALA A 97 11.46 -11.74 -28.72
C ALA A 97 10.13 -12.19 -28.11
N LEU A 98 10.17 -13.04 -27.07
CA LEU A 98 9.00 -13.48 -26.29
C LEU A 98 8.37 -12.35 -25.47
N ARG A 99 9.17 -11.48 -24.81
CA ARG A 99 8.65 -10.27 -24.14
C ARG A 99 7.93 -9.35 -25.12
N ALA A 100 8.54 -9.09 -26.29
CA ALA A 100 7.96 -8.27 -27.35
C ALA A 100 6.68 -8.88 -27.93
N GLN A 101 6.61 -10.22 -28.05
CA GLN A 101 5.40 -10.93 -28.45
C GLN A 101 4.29 -10.82 -27.40
N SER A 102 4.61 -11.00 -26.12
CA SER A 102 3.66 -10.83 -25.01
C SER A 102 3.09 -9.42 -24.97
N ALA A 103 3.94 -8.38 -25.10
CA ALA A 103 3.49 -6.99 -25.18
C ALA A 103 2.53 -6.73 -26.36
N ARG A 104 2.83 -7.30 -27.55
CA ARG A 104 1.93 -7.23 -28.72
C ARG A 104 0.59 -7.93 -28.47
N GLN A 105 0.61 -9.10 -27.83
CA GLN A 105 -0.61 -9.85 -27.47
C GLN A 105 -1.45 -9.09 -26.43
N THR A 106 -0.85 -8.52 -25.38
CA THR A 106 -1.55 -7.70 -24.37
C THR A 106 -2.20 -6.47 -24.99
N SER A 107 -1.51 -5.78 -25.90
CA SER A 107 -2.07 -4.65 -26.65
C SER A 107 -3.27 -5.05 -27.52
N LEU A 108 -3.18 -6.19 -28.22
CA LEU A 108 -4.28 -6.75 -29.01
C LEU A 108 -5.49 -7.13 -28.14
N ILE A 109 -5.25 -7.79 -26.99
CA ILE A 109 -6.32 -8.16 -26.03
C ILE A 109 -7.03 -6.91 -25.51
N SER A 110 -6.29 -5.88 -25.10
CA SER A 110 -6.86 -4.61 -24.65
C SER A 110 -7.71 -3.92 -25.74
N SER A 111 -7.21 -3.89 -26.98
CA SER A 111 -7.97 -3.38 -28.14
C SER A 111 -9.26 -4.17 -28.42
N LEU A 112 -9.21 -5.51 -28.31
CA LEU A 112 -10.39 -6.36 -28.47
C LEU A 112 -11.40 -6.17 -27.33
N GLN A 113 -10.94 -6.05 -26.09
CA GLN A 113 -11.78 -5.74 -24.92
C GLN A 113 -12.47 -4.37 -25.06
N GLN A 114 -11.73 -3.34 -25.49
CA GLN A 114 -12.29 -2.01 -25.75
C GLN A 114 -13.33 -2.03 -26.88
N ARG A 115 -13.08 -2.79 -27.96
CA ARG A 115 -14.04 -3.00 -29.05
C ARG A 115 -15.29 -3.76 -28.61
N LEU A 116 -15.13 -4.77 -27.74
CA LEU A 116 -16.25 -5.55 -27.18
C LEU A 116 -17.14 -4.65 -26.30
N ALA A 117 -16.56 -3.93 -25.34
CA ALA A 117 -17.28 -2.99 -24.47
C ALA A 117 -18.00 -1.89 -25.28
N ALA A 118 -17.37 -1.38 -26.35
CA ALA A 118 -18.00 -0.44 -27.27
C ALA A 118 -19.13 -1.07 -28.11
N SER A 119 -19.09 -2.38 -28.37
CA SER A 119 -20.18 -3.12 -29.03
C SER A 119 -21.35 -3.32 -28.07
N GLU A 120 -21.09 -3.85 -26.87
CA GLU A 120 -22.10 -4.01 -25.82
C GLU A 120 -22.80 -2.70 -25.46
N SER A 121 -22.07 -1.58 -25.41
CA SER A 121 -22.63 -0.26 -25.13
C SER A 121 -23.61 0.18 -26.23
N ARG A 122 -23.29 -0.06 -27.51
CA ARG A 122 -24.22 0.16 -28.63
C ARG A 122 -25.43 -0.75 -28.55
N GLU A 123 -25.22 -2.02 -28.21
CA GLU A 123 -26.31 -3.00 -28.07
C GLU A 123 -27.28 -2.63 -26.94
N LYS A 124 -26.77 -2.30 -25.75
CA LYS A 124 -27.55 -1.78 -24.61
C LYS A 124 -28.34 -0.52 -25.00
N THR A 125 -27.75 0.38 -25.78
CA THR A 125 -28.41 1.60 -26.31
C THR A 125 -29.51 1.27 -27.32
N LEU A 126 -29.27 0.32 -28.24
CA LEU A 126 -30.26 -0.14 -29.21
C LEU A 126 -31.42 -0.90 -28.53
N HIS A 127 -31.12 -1.70 -27.51
CA HIS A 127 -32.09 -2.45 -26.72
C HIS A 127 -33.04 -1.49 -26.00
N SER A 128 -32.50 -0.51 -25.24
CA SER A 128 -33.31 0.52 -24.57
C SER A 128 -34.17 1.33 -25.55
N ARG A 129 -33.66 1.65 -26.74
CA ARG A 129 -34.46 2.28 -27.80
C ARG A 129 -35.57 1.37 -28.33
N SER A 130 -35.29 0.07 -28.46
CA SER A 130 -36.27 -0.95 -28.86
C SER A 130 -37.39 -1.10 -27.83
N GLU A 131 -37.06 -1.21 -26.54
CA GLU A 131 -38.02 -1.26 -25.44
C GLU A 131 -38.91 -0.02 -25.40
N SER A 132 -38.36 1.16 -25.67
CA SER A 132 -39.13 2.42 -25.75
C SER A 132 -40.16 2.40 -26.91
N VAL A 133 -39.76 1.89 -28.07
CA VAL A 133 -40.67 1.70 -29.23
C VAL A 133 -41.74 0.65 -28.94
N VAL A 134 -41.37 -0.52 -28.43
CA VAL A 134 -42.30 -1.60 -28.05
C VAL A 134 -43.27 -1.14 -26.96
N GLY A 135 -42.78 -0.41 -25.96
CA GLY A 135 -43.60 0.18 -24.91
C GLY A 135 -44.57 1.25 -25.43
N THR A 136 -44.25 1.93 -26.53
CA THR A 136 -45.16 2.87 -27.20
C THR A 136 -46.22 2.12 -28.01
N LEU A 137 -45.81 1.18 -28.88
CA LEU A 137 -46.71 0.33 -29.65
C LEU A 137 -47.69 -0.47 -28.78
N ASN A 138 -47.29 -0.90 -27.58
CA ASN A 138 -48.17 -1.57 -26.62
C ASN A 138 -49.23 -0.62 -26.00
N ARG A 139 -48.93 0.67 -25.82
CA ARG A 139 -49.93 1.66 -25.39
C ARG A 139 -50.93 1.93 -26.51
N ASP A 140 -50.43 2.12 -27.73
CA ASP A 140 -51.25 2.40 -28.91
C ASP A 140 -52.17 1.21 -29.24
N LYS A 141 -51.62 -0.02 -29.19
CA LYS A 141 -52.39 -1.26 -29.28
C LYS A 141 -53.50 -1.31 -28.23
N LYS A 142 -53.19 -1.07 -26.96
CA LYS A 142 -54.19 -1.11 -25.89
C LYS A 142 -55.29 -0.06 -26.11
N HIS A 143 -54.92 1.16 -26.49
CA HIS A 143 -55.86 2.23 -26.82
C HIS A 143 -56.79 1.82 -27.98
N LEU A 144 -56.27 1.18 -29.03
CA LEU A 144 -57.06 0.65 -30.14
C LEU A 144 -57.96 -0.52 -29.70
N GLU A 145 -57.48 -1.44 -28.87
CA GLU A 145 -58.30 -2.53 -28.30
C GLU A 145 -59.45 -1.98 -27.44
N ASP A 146 -59.19 -0.97 -26.61
CA ASP A 146 -60.22 -0.31 -25.80
C ASP A 146 -61.22 0.47 -26.66
N LYS A 147 -60.77 1.10 -27.76
CA LYS A 147 -61.65 1.74 -28.75
C LYS A 147 -62.51 0.73 -29.52
N ILE A 148 -61.97 -0.46 -29.84
CA ILE A 148 -62.73 -1.56 -30.44
C ILE A 148 -63.82 -2.04 -29.48
N LYS A 149 -63.51 -2.22 -28.19
CA LYS A 149 -64.51 -2.58 -27.15
C LYS A 149 -65.64 -1.54 -27.07
N GLU A 150 -65.31 -0.25 -27.08
CA GLU A 150 -66.28 0.85 -27.11
C GLU A 150 -67.20 0.78 -28.33
N LEU A 151 -66.63 0.58 -29.53
CA LEU A 151 -67.39 0.48 -30.77
C LEU A 151 -68.29 -0.76 -30.81
N CYS A 152 -67.79 -1.93 -30.39
CA CYS A 152 -68.61 -3.13 -30.25
C CYS A 152 -69.75 -2.95 -29.22
N ALA A 153 -69.50 -2.26 -28.11
CA ALA A 153 -70.51 -1.92 -27.12
C ALA A 153 -71.49 -0.82 -27.60
N LYS A 154 -71.17 -0.08 -28.67
CA LYS A 154 -72.09 0.84 -29.35
C LYS A 154 -72.94 0.10 -30.40
N ALA A 155 -72.33 -0.78 -31.20
CA ALA A 155 -73.03 -1.61 -32.18
C ALA A 155 -74.13 -2.46 -31.51
N ARG A 156 -73.81 -3.18 -30.44
CA ARG A 156 -74.80 -4.00 -29.70
C ARG A 156 -75.96 -3.21 -29.11
N ARG A 157 -75.76 -1.93 -28.78
CA ARG A 157 -76.86 -1.06 -28.32
C ARG A 157 -77.80 -0.70 -29.47
N LEU A 158 -77.24 -0.30 -30.61
CA LEU A 158 -78.00 -0.03 -31.84
C LEU A 158 -78.74 -1.29 -32.35
N GLU A 159 -78.16 -2.48 -32.20
CA GLU A 159 -78.82 -3.77 -32.49
C GLU A 159 -80.03 -4.02 -31.56
N CYS A 160 -79.90 -3.76 -30.26
CA CYS A 160 -81.02 -3.85 -29.31
C CYS A 160 -82.10 -2.78 -29.57
N GLU A 161 -81.70 -1.54 -29.85
CA GLU A 161 -82.61 -0.43 -30.21
C GLU A 161 -83.39 -0.73 -31.50
N LEU A 162 -82.73 -1.30 -32.52
CA LEU A 162 -83.39 -1.74 -33.75
C LEU A 162 -84.43 -2.85 -33.47
N THR A 163 -84.03 -3.91 -32.76
CA THR A 163 -84.94 -5.04 -32.47
C THR A 163 -86.14 -4.67 -31.59
N THR A 164 -86.00 -3.66 -30.72
CA THR A 164 -87.14 -3.13 -29.95
C THR A 164 -88.10 -2.32 -30.84
N GLU A 165 -87.59 -1.49 -31.75
CA GLU A 165 -88.42 -0.75 -32.70
C GLU A 165 -89.12 -1.64 -33.74
N GLU A 166 -88.49 -2.72 -34.20
CA GLU A 166 -89.15 -3.73 -35.02
C GLU A 166 -90.29 -4.43 -34.26
N GLY A 167 -90.08 -4.73 -32.96
CA GLY A 167 -91.12 -5.24 -32.07
C GLY A 167 -92.30 -4.28 -31.91
N HIS A 168 -92.04 -2.98 -31.70
CA HIS A 168 -93.08 -1.95 -31.62
C HIS A 168 -93.86 -1.81 -32.94
N ARG A 169 -93.17 -1.79 -34.08
CA ARG A 169 -93.76 -1.75 -35.43
C ARG A 169 -94.73 -2.91 -35.65
N ASP A 170 -94.30 -4.12 -35.32
CA ASP A 170 -95.05 -5.34 -35.62
C ASP A 170 -96.20 -5.55 -34.61
N GLN A 171 -96.06 -5.13 -33.36
CA GLN A 171 -97.19 -5.00 -32.41
C GLN A 171 -98.24 -3.99 -32.91
N ALA A 172 -97.84 -2.79 -33.35
CA ALA A 172 -98.78 -1.79 -33.86
C ALA A 172 -99.57 -2.32 -35.07
N ARG A 173 -98.89 -3.06 -35.96
CA ARG A 173 -99.51 -3.72 -37.12
C ARG A 173 -100.51 -4.80 -36.72
N ALA A 174 -100.17 -5.64 -35.74
CA ALA A 174 -101.05 -6.69 -35.22
C ALA A 174 -102.27 -6.11 -34.47
N HIS A 175 -102.06 -5.10 -33.62
CA HIS A 175 -103.13 -4.44 -32.89
C HIS A 175 -104.15 -3.77 -33.82
N LEU A 176 -103.70 -3.10 -34.89
CA LEU A 176 -104.61 -2.50 -35.87
C LEU A 176 -105.49 -3.56 -36.57
N GLN A 177 -104.90 -4.70 -36.95
CA GLN A 177 -105.61 -5.79 -37.63
C GLN A 177 -106.61 -6.51 -36.71
N ASP A 178 -106.22 -6.86 -35.48
CA ASP A 178 -107.11 -7.55 -34.55
C ASP A 178 -108.17 -6.60 -33.95
N LEU A 179 -107.91 -5.28 -33.85
CA LEU A 179 -108.91 -4.28 -33.47
C LEU A 179 -110.05 -4.22 -34.49
N VAL A 180 -109.73 -4.10 -35.80
CA VAL A 180 -110.73 -4.10 -36.89
C VAL A 180 -111.53 -5.41 -36.89
N ARG A 181 -110.84 -6.54 -36.74
CA ARG A 181 -111.46 -7.88 -36.75
C ARG A 181 -112.37 -8.12 -35.53
N ARG A 182 -111.96 -7.69 -34.34
CA ARG A 182 -112.75 -7.83 -33.10
C ARG A 182 -113.94 -6.88 -33.05
N LEU A 183 -113.81 -5.65 -33.55
CA LEU A 183 -114.93 -4.71 -33.58
C LEU A 183 -116.09 -5.26 -34.43
N CYS A 184 -115.82 -5.88 -35.57
CA CYS A 184 -116.88 -6.51 -36.36
C CYS A 184 -117.56 -7.67 -35.60
N LEU A 185 -116.76 -8.55 -34.98
CA LEU A 185 -117.26 -9.69 -34.19
C LEU A 185 -118.07 -9.28 -32.95
N VAL A 186 -117.61 -8.30 -32.16
CA VAL A 186 -118.25 -7.89 -30.90
C VAL A 186 -119.53 -7.07 -31.15
N LEU A 187 -119.59 -6.35 -32.27
CA LEU A 187 -120.73 -5.51 -32.63
C LEU A 187 -121.82 -6.27 -33.42
N GLY A 188 -121.61 -7.57 -33.67
CA GLY A 188 -122.58 -8.46 -34.33
C GLY A 188 -122.69 -8.24 -35.84
N ILE A 189 -121.60 -7.80 -36.50
CA ILE A 189 -121.57 -7.53 -37.93
C ILE A 189 -121.00 -8.78 -38.63
N ASP A 190 -121.90 -9.63 -39.13
CA ASP A 190 -121.52 -10.82 -39.89
C ASP A 190 -120.77 -10.46 -41.18
N VAL A 191 -119.62 -11.11 -41.39
CA VAL A 191 -118.72 -10.86 -42.52
C VAL A 191 -118.91 -11.97 -43.54
N CYS A 192 -119.74 -11.72 -44.55
CA CYS A 192 -119.81 -12.57 -45.74
C CYS A 192 -118.65 -12.25 -46.69
N ASP A 193 -118.06 -13.28 -47.29
CA ASP A 193 -116.90 -13.14 -48.18
C ASP A 193 -117.20 -12.28 -49.42
N GLY A 194 -116.59 -11.09 -49.50
CA GLY A 194 -116.58 -10.28 -50.72
C GLY A 194 -116.61 -8.76 -50.56
N THR A 195 -116.95 -8.22 -49.39
CA THR A 195 -117.07 -6.76 -49.18
C THR A 195 -115.99 -6.17 -48.28
N HIS A 196 -115.46 -5.00 -48.67
CA HIS A 196 -114.52 -4.24 -47.86
C HIS A 196 -115.25 -3.52 -46.71
N LEU A 197 -114.94 -3.91 -45.48
CA LEU A 197 -115.45 -3.29 -44.25
C LEU A 197 -114.90 -1.86 -44.09
N THR A 198 -115.78 -0.88 -43.86
CA THR A 198 -115.41 0.54 -43.67
C THR A 198 -115.78 1.05 -42.26
N PRO A 199 -115.11 2.11 -41.74
CA PRO A 199 -115.17 2.43 -40.31
C PRO A 199 -116.53 2.92 -39.78
N GLU A 200 -117.40 3.48 -40.62
CA GLU A 200 -118.63 4.16 -40.14
C GLU A 200 -119.65 3.20 -39.51
N CYS A 201 -119.79 1.97 -40.04
CA CYS A 201 -120.71 0.96 -39.49
C CYS A 201 -120.34 0.54 -38.05
N VAL A 202 -119.07 0.66 -37.68
CA VAL A 202 -118.55 0.31 -36.34
C VAL A 202 -118.86 1.40 -35.31
N LEU A 203 -118.86 2.67 -35.71
CA LEU A 203 -118.99 3.82 -34.79
C LEU A 203 -120.35 3.86 -34.09
N ASN A 204 -121.45 3.61 -34.81
CA ASN A 204 -122.80 3.69 -34.23
C ASN A 204 -123.03 2.64 -33.12
N LYS A 205 -122.51 1.42 -33.29
CA LYS A 205 -122.66 0.33 -32.31
C LYS A 205 -121.66 0.43 -31.16
N ALA A 206 -120.53 1.14 -31.35
CA ALA A 206 -119.59 1.44 -30.28
C ALA A 206 -120.15 2.40 -29.22
N GLY A 207 -121.10 3.28 -29.57
CA GLY A 207 -121.73 4.20 -28.62
C GLY A 207 -122.41 3.51 -27.43
N GLU A 208 -123.03 2.35 -27.66
CA GLU A 208 -123.72 1.56 -26.63
C GLU A 208 -122.74 0.90 -25.64
N THR A 209 -121.52 0.55 -26.08
CA THR A 209 -120.54 -0.18 -25.25
C THR A 209 -119.63 0.73 -24.42
N VAL A 210 -119.50 2.02 -24.77
CA VAL A 210 -118.69 3.01 -24.01
C VAL A 210 -119.16 3.17 -22.56
N ALA A 211 -120.47 3.10 -22.30
CA ALA A 211 -121.04 3.29 -20.96
C ALA A 211 -120.58 2.22 -19.95
N GLU A 212 -120.54 0.95 -20.37
CA GLU A 212 -120.05 -0.16 -19.54
C GLU A 212 -118.52 -0.08 -19.36
N LEU A 213 -117.80 0.42 -20.37
CA LEU A 213 -116.35 0.59 -20.36
C LEU A 213 -115.88 1.57 -19.28
N GLN A 214 -116.65 2.62 -19.00
CA GLN A 214 -116.34 3.58 -17.93
C GLN A 214 -116.42 2.94 -16.52
N ARG A 215 -117.31 1.96 -16.31
CA ARG A 215 -117.42 1.21 -15.05
C ARG A 215 -116.20 0.31 -14.80
N LEU A 216 -115.66 -0.29 -15.86
CA LEU A 216 -114.47 -1.15 -15.78
C LEU A 216 -113.16 -0.34 -15.67
N ARG A 217 -113.06 0.82 -16.31
CA ARG A 217 -111.89 1.74 -16.20
C ARG A 217 -111.53 2.07 -14.75
N SER A 218 -112.52 2.40 -13.91
CA SER A 218 -112.29 2.73 -12.49
C SER A 218 -111.73 1.57 -11.68
N LYS A 219 -111.98 0.32 -12.09
CA LYS A 219 -111.43 -0.88 -11.44
C LYS A 219 -110.03 -1.23 -11.95
N LEU A 220 -109.76 -0.95 -13.23
CA LEU A 220 -108.44 -1.14 -13.86
C LEU A 220 -107.38 -0.18 -13.29
N ALA A 221 -107.75 1.08 -13.04
CA ALA A 221 -106.83 2.11 -12.51
C ALA A 221 -106.13 1.67 -11.22
N GLY A 222 -106.88 1.26 -10.20
CA GLY A 222 -106.31 0.80 -8.91
C GLY A 222 -105.45 -0.46 -9.02
N THR A 223 -105.70 -1.33 -10.00
CA THR A 223 -104.80 -2.47 -10.28
C THR A 223 -103.50 -2.07 -10.96
N CYS A 224 -103.52 -1.04 -11.82
CA CYS A 224 -102.30 -0.47 -12.42
C CYS A 224 -101.45 0.25 -11.37
N GLU A 225 -102.06 1.00 -10.45
CA GLU A 225 -101.34 1.66 -9.35
C GLU A 225 -100.60 0.65 -8.45
N HIS A 226 -101.25 -0.47 -8.10
CA HIS A 226 -100.59 -1.57 -7.39
C HIS A 226 -99.43 -2.19 -8.20
N LEU A 227 -99.65 -2.47 -9.49
CA LEU A 227 -98.62 -3.07 -10.35
C LEU A 227 -97.38 -2.17 -10.44
N ASN A 228 -97.59 -0.87 -10.68
CA ASN A 228 -96.52 0.12 -10.75
C ASN A 228 -95.70 0.21 -9.43
N SER A 229 -96.35 0.06 -8.26
CA SER A 229 -95.64 -0.02 -6.98
C SER A 229 -94.73 -1.24 -6.91
N THR A 230 -95.25 -2.41 -7.27
CA THR A 230 -94.47 -3.66 -7.26
C THR A 230 -93.33 -3.66 -8.31
N GLU A 231 -93.52 -2.98 -9.44
CA GLU A 231 -92.46 -2.79 -10.44
C GLU A 231 -91.37 -1.84 -9.94
N ALA A 232 -91.72 -0.76 -9.26
CA ALA A 232 -90.74 0.14 -8.63
C ALA A 232 -89.91 -0.56 -7.54
N GLU A 233 -90.53 -1.41 -6.72
CA GLU A 233 -89.83 -2.25 -5.74
C GLU A 233 -88.90 -3.28 -6.41
N LEU A 234 -89.34 -3.90 -7.52
CA LEU A 234 -88.53 -4.82 -8.31
C LEU A 234 -87.33 -4.13 -8.98
N ILE A 235 -87.52 -2.91 -9.49
CA ILE A 235 -86.42 -2.09 -10.04
C ILE A 235 -85.43 -1.72 -8.94
N THR A 236 -85.91 -1.32 -7.76
CA THR A 236 -85.08 -0.92 -6.61
C THR A 236 -84.26 -2.08 -6.04
N THR A 237 -84.84 -3.27 -5.94
CA THR A 237 -84.11 -4.48 -5.53
C THR A 237 -83.11 -4.94 -6.60
N LYS A 238 -83.46 -4.83 -7.90
CA LYS A 238 -82.56 -5.12 -9.03
C LYS A 238 -81.36 -4.17 -9.09
N THR A 239 -81.53 -2.88 -8.83
CA THR A 239 -80.41 -1.92 -8.80
C THR A 239 -79.51 -2.14 -7.58
N ALA A 240 -80.07 -2.41 -6.40
CA ALA A 240 -79.32 -2.79 -5.21
C ALA A 240 -78.47 -4.05 -5.45
N ALA A 241 -79.07 -5.14 -5.96
CA ALA A 241 -78.35 -6.37 -6.29
C ALA A 241 -77.26 -6.18 -7.35
N SER A 242 -77.47 -5.26 -8.31
CA SER A 242 -76.45 -4.89 -9.29
C SER A 242 -75.27 -4.14 -8.67
N ALA A 243 -75.53 -3.22 -7.73
CA ALA A 243 -74.50 -2.50 -6.99
C ALA A 243 -73.69 -3.43 -6.06
N ASP A 244 -74.34 -4.39 -5.40
CA ASP A 244 -73.64 -5.41 -4.62
C ASP A 244 -72.78 -6.32 -5.49
N LYS A 245 -73.26 -6.70 -6.68
CA LYS A 245 -72.48 -7.46 -7.65
C LYS A 245 -71.22 -6.70 -8.08
N THR A 246 -71.29 -5.40 -8.38
CA THR A 246 -70.10 -4.62 -8.79
C THR A 246 -69.14 -4.38 -7.62
N ARG A 247 -69.66 -4.22 -6.39
CA ARG A 247 -68.84 -4.17 -5.16
C ARG A 247 -68.07 -5.47 -4.92
N LEU A 248 -68.72 -6.62 -5.04
CA LEU A 248 -68.07 -7.92 -4.89
C LEU A 248 -67.07 -8.20 -6.03
N GLN A 249 -67.40 -7.81 -7.27
CA GLN A 249 -66.52 -7.94 -8.43
C GLN A 249 -65.21 -7.17 -8.23
N THR A 250 -65.28 -5.89 -7.83
CA THR A 250 -64.09 -5.07 -7.54
C THR A 250 -63.29 -5.57 -6.32
N GLN A 251 -63.97 -6.16 -5.33
CA GLN A 251 -63.29 -6.80 -4.19
C GLN A 251 -62.53 -8.08 -4.59
N ILE A 252 -63.08 -8.88 -5.50
CA ILE A 252 -62.40 -10.06 -6.09
C ILE A 252 -61.17 -9.62 -6.90
N GLU A 253 -61.30 -8.61 -7.75
CA GLU A 253 -60.19 -8.06 -8.55
C GLU A 253 -59.08 -7.49 -7.67
N GLY A 254 -59.42 -6.80 -6.57
CA GLY A 254 -58.46 -6.35 -5.56
C GLY A 254 -57.71 -7.49 -4.86
N LEU A 255 -58.42 -8.58 -4.50
CA LEU A 255 -57.81 -9.77 -3.91
C LEU A 255 -56.91 -10.53 -4.89
N GLN A 256 -57.29 -10.62 -6.17
CA GLN A 256 -56.47 -11.21 -7.23
C GLN A 256 -55.17 -10.41 -7.44
N SER A 257 -55.27 -9.07 -7.49
CA SER A 257 -54.10 -8.19 -7.59
C SER A 257 -53.17 -8.34 -6.38
N LEU A 258 -53.72 -8.41 -5.17
CA LEU A 258 -52.93 -8.63 -3.94
C LEU A 258 -52.25 -10.02 -3.95
N ALA A 259 -52.94 -11.07 -4.35
CA ALA A 259 -52.38 -12.42 -4.45
C ALA A 259 -51.20 -12.48 -5.43
N GLN A 260 -51.34 -11.87 -6.62
CA GLN A 260 -50.29 -11.80 -7.63
C GLN A 260 -49.09 -10.93 -7.16
N GLY A 261 -49.36 -9.87 -6.38
CA GLY A 261 -48.34 -9.06 -5.69
C GLY A 261 -47.59 -9.82 -4.57
N LEU A 262 -48.24 -10.77 -3.89
CA LEU A 262 -47.59 -11.65 -2.93
C LEU A 262 -46.77 -12.73 -3.63
N GLU A 263 -47.31 -13.37 -4.66
CA GLU A 263 -46.63 -14.42 -5.45
C GLU A 263 -45.32 -13.90 -6.10
N THR A 264 -45.36 -12.70 -6.67
CA THR A 264 -44.17 -12.04 -7.23
C THR A 264 -43.15 -11.67 -6.16
N ARG A 265 -43.58 -11.24 -4.97
CA ARG A 265 -42.69 -11.00 -3.81
C ARG A 265 -42.06 -12.30 -3.28
N CYS A 266 -42.79 -13.41 -3.22
CA CYS A 266 -42.22 -14.71 -2.84
C CYS A 266 -41.13 -15.14 -3.82
N ARG A 267 -41.41 -15.10 -5.14
CA ARG A 267 -40.41 -15.39 -6.19
C ARG A 267 -39.18 -14.48 -6.13
N GLN A 268 -39.33 -13.24 -5.67
CA GLN A 268 -38.19 -12.35 -5.46
C GLN A 268 -37.38 -12.78 -4.24
N ALA A 269 -38.02 -13.02 -3.09
CA ALA A 269 -37.37 -13.46 -1.87
C ALA A 269 -36.64 -14.81 -2.05
N GLU A 270 -37.20 -15.74 -2.83
CA GLU A 270 -36.54 -17.01 -3.19
C GLU A 270 -35.23 -16.79 -3.96
N ARG A 271 -35.22 -15.86 -4.94
CA ARG A 271 -34.03 -15.52 -5.74
C ARG A 271 -32.99 -14.75 -4.92
N ASP A 272 -33.43 -13.84 -4.06
CA ASP A 272 -32.56 -13.12 -3.13
C ASP A 272 -31.91 -14.11 -2.13
N LEU A 273 -32.69 -15.03 -1.58
CA LEU A 273 -32.21 -16.06 -0.64
C LEU A 273 -31.24 -17.03 -1.32
N GLN A 274 -31.50 -17.47 -2.55
CA GLN A 274 -30.52 -18.26 -3.31
C GLN A 274 -29.21 -17.49 -3.51
N THR A 275 -29.28 -16.21 -3.91
CA THR A 275 -28.11 -15.34 -4.03
C THR A 275 -27.32 -15.22 -2.72
N THR A 276 -27.98 -15.28 -1.55
CA THR A 276 -27.27 -15.32 -0.25
C THR A 276 -26.63 -16.67 0.07
N ARG A 277 -27.21 -17.80 -0.39
CA ARG A 277 -26.59 -19.13 -0.26
C ARG A 277 -25.34 -19.25 -1.12
N ASP A 278 -25.39 -18.78 -2.36
CA ASP A 278 -24.26 -18.85 -3.30
C ASP A 278 -23.06 -18.06 -2.75
N ARG A 279 -23.31 -16.88 -2.17
CA ARG A 279 -22.30 -16.06 -1.46
C ARG A 279 -21.78 -16.71 -0.18
N LEU A 280 -22.62 -17.45 0.55
CA LEU A 280 -22.19 -18.17 1.74
C LEU A 280 -21.21 -19.30 1.37
N ALA A 281 -21.53 -20.09 0.35
CA ALA A 281 -20.66 -21.14 -0.16
C ALA A 281 -19.32 -20.58 -0.70
N GLU A 282 -19.33 -19.43 -1.39
CA GLU A 282 -18.10 -18.73 -1.78
C GLU A 282 -17.27 -18.29 -0.56
N SER A 283 -17.93 -17.80 0.50
CA SER A 283 -17.27 -17.42 1.76
C SER A 283 -16.72 -18.62 2.53
N GLU A 284 -17.38 -19.78 2.48
CA GLU A 284 -16.89 -21.03 3.09
C GLU A 284 -15.63 -21.52 2.36
N VAL A 285 -15.66 -21.59 1.02
CA VAL A 285 -14.51 -21.97 0.19
C VAL A 285 -13.32 -21.02 0.37
N ASN A 286 -13.56 -19.71 0.51
CA ASN A 286 -12.49 -18.76 0.84
C ASN A 286 -12.00 -18.92 2.28
N GLY A 287 -12.86 -19.31 3.21
CA GLY A 287 -12.50 -19.70 4.58
C GLY A 287 -11.67 -20.99 4.66
N ASP A 288 -11.85 -21.96 3.74
CA ASP A 288 -10.98 -23.13 3.61
C ASP A 288 -9.58 -22.75 3.13
N LYS A 289 -9.48 -21.91 2.08
CA LYS A 289 -8.19 -21.39 1.58
C LYS A 289 -7.39 -20.68 2.68
N LEU A 290 -8.04 -19.78 3.43
CA LEU A 290 -7.40 -19.07 4.54
C LEU A 290 -6.93 -20.03 5.67
N ARG A 291 -7.65 -21.13 5.91
CA ARG A 291 -7.23 -22.17 6.86
C ARG A 291 -6.04 -23.00 6.33
N GLU A 292 -5.93 -23.21 5.03
CA GLU A 292 -4.77 -23.85 4.41
C GLU A 292 -3.54 -22.93 4.40
N GLU A 293 -3.71 -21.65 4.04
CA GLU A 293 -2.67 -20.63 4.14
C GLU A 293 -2.13 -20.51 5.57
N LEU A 294 -3.02 -20.51 6.58
CA LEU A 294 -2.65 -20.46 8.00
C LEU A 294 -1.77 -21.65 8.39
N ARG A 295 -2.13 -22.89 8.01
CA ARG A 295 -1.25 -24.07 8.19
C ARG A 295 0.10 -23.91 7.48
N GLY A 296 0.12 -23.24 6.33
CA GLY A 296 1.33 -22.86 5.61
C GLY A 296 2.17 -21.80 6.33
N PHE A 297 1.57 -20.90 7.12
CA PHE A 297 2.27 -19.98 8.02
C PHE A 297 2.79 -20.71 9.27
N GLU A 298 1.97 -21.49 9.96
CA GLU A 298 2.36 -22.34 11.11
C GLU A 298 3.56 -23.22 10.76
N SER A 299 3.50 -23.91 9.61
CA SER A 299 4.59 -24.75 9.10
C SER A 299 5.88 -23.97 8.80
N ARG A 300 5.79 -22.67 8.46
CA ARG A 300 6.96 -21.79 8.30
C ARG A 300 7.51 -21.36 9.66
N CYS A 301 6.65 -21.00 10.61
CA CYS A 301 7.03 -20.65 11.98
C CYS A 301 7.79 -21.80 12.67
N CYS A 302 7.28 -23.04 12.59
CA CYS A 302 7.98 -24.21 13.14
C CYS A 302 9.34 -24.45 12.48
N ARG A 303 9.49 -24.22 11.16
CA ARG A 303 10.80 -24.32 10.49
C ARG A 303 11.77 -23.22 10.91
N LEU A 304 11.29 -22.00 11.16
CA LEU A 304 12.10 -20.90 11.69
C LEU A 304 12.53 -21.16 13.13
N GLN A 305 11.63 -21.61 14.01
CA GLN A 305 11.95 -22.00 15.39
C GLN A 305 13.06 -23.07 15.42
N ASN A 306 12.87 -24.17 14.67
CA ASN A 306 13.88 -25.23 14.54
C ASN A 306 15.22 -24.72 13.95
N SER A 307 15.25 -23.55 13.29
CA SER A 307 16.49 -22.92 12.82
C SER A 307 17.13 -22.06 13.90
N CYS A 308 16.34 -21.30 14.67
CA CYS A 308 16.81 -20.56 15.84
C CYS A 308 17.39 -21.49 16.92
N ASP A 309 16.71 -22.60 17.22
CA ASP A 309 17.16 -23.57 18.23
C ASP A 309 18.51 -24.22 17.86
N ARG A 310 18.73 -24.48 16.56
CA ARG A 310 20.02 -24.97 16.04
C ARG A 310 21.11 -23.90 16.13
N LEU A 311 20.85 -22.68 15.66
CA LEU A 311 21.80 -21.55 15.77
C LEU A 311 22.16 -21.22 17.23
N GLN A 312 21.20 -21.34 18.15
CA GLN A 312 21.44 -21.18 19.58
C GLN A 312 22.32 -22.30 20.15
N THR A 313 22.11 -23.55 19.69
CA THR A 313 22.96 -24.70 20.05
C THR A 313 24.38 -24.54 19.51
N GLU A 314 24.53 -24.13 18.25
CA GLU A 314 25.81 -23.84 17.60
C GLU A 314 26.56 -22.70 18.32
N ARG A 315 25.87 -21.60 18.67
CA ARG A 315 26.45 -20.51 19.47
C ARG A 315 26.92 -21.01 20.85
N LEU A 316 26.13 -21.84 21.53
CA LEU A 316 26.53 -22.41 22.84
C LEU A 316 27.74 -23.35 22.71
N GLN A 317 27.84 -24.11 21.61
CA GLN A 317 29.00 -24.95 21.32
C GLN A 317 30.24 -24.12 21.00
N PHE A 318 30.11 -23.05 20.21
CA PHE A 318 31.18 -22.10 19.91
C PHE A 318 31.72 -21.41 21.18
N LEU A 319 30.83 -20.94 22.06
CA LEU A 319 31.23 -20.36 23.35
C LEU A 319 31.92 -21.39 24.26
N ARG A 320 31.51 -22.67 24.24
CA ARG A 320 32.23 -23.77 24.93
C ARG A 320 33.63 -24.01 24.38
N THR A 321 33.81 -23.98 23.06
CA THR A 321 35.13 -24.11 22.44
C THR A 321 36.06 -22.96 22.87
N ILE A 322 35.58 -21.71 22.82
CA ILE A 322 36.38 -20.55 23.26
C ILE A 322 36.69 -20.63 24.75
N ALA A 323 35.70 -20.91 25.61
CA ALA A 323 35.90 -21.00 27.06
C ALA A 323 36.95 -22.06 27.44
N THR A 324 36.93 -23.22 26.76
CA THR A 324 37.97 -24.25 26.91
C THR A 324 39.36 -23.73 26.54
N ILE A 325 39.50 -23.01 25.42
CA ILE A 325 40.79 -22.48 24.93
C ILE A 325 41.40 -21.46 25.92
N ILE A 326 40.57 -20.61 26.55
CA ILE A 326 41.03 -19.55 27.46
C ILE A 326 40.90 -19.88 28.96
N GLY A 327 40.60 -21.14 29.29
CA GLY A 327 40.62 -21.66 30.67
C GLY A 327 39.45 -21.22 31.56
N ILE A 328 38.23 -21.12 31.03
CA ILE A 328 37.02 -20.74 31.78
C ILE A 328 36.06 -21.94 31.89
N ASN A 329 35.62 -22.23 33.12
CA ASN A 329 34.69 -23.33 33.41
C ASN A 329 33.25 -23.09 32.90
N GLU A 330 32.80 -21.84 32.86
CA GLU A 330 31.46 -21.46 32.39
C GLU A 330 31.52 -20.76 31.02
N PRO A 331 30.86 -21.28 29.98
CA PRO A 331 30.90 -20.75 28.61
C PRO A 331 29.97 -19.55 28.40
N CYS A 332 30.05 -18.57 29.30
CA CYS A 332 29.32 -17.31 29.21
C CYS A 332 30.14 -16.28 28.41
N GLU A 333 29.47 -15.58 27.49
CA GLU A 333 30.09 -14.59 26.60
C GLU A 333 30.75 -13.43 27.39
N ASN A 334 30.18 -13.03 28.52
CA ASN A 334 30.75 -11.99 29.38
C ASN A 334 32.06 -12.48 30.04
N ASN A 335 32.04 -13.67 30.65
CA ASN A 335 33.22 -14.29 31.28
C ASN A 335 34.37 -14.41 30.25
N ILE A 336 34.05 -14.86 29.04
CA ILE A 336 34.98 -14.95 27.90
C ILE A 336 35.57 -13.57 27.57
N ARG A 337 34.72 -12.56 27.40
CA ARG A 337 35.10 -11.19 27.05
C ARG A 337 35.99 -10.54 28.12
N ASP A 338 35.71 -10.77 29.39
CA ASP A 338 36.46 -10.22 30.50
C ASP A 338 37.81 -10.93 30.70
N LYS A 339 37.88 -12.26 30.51
CA LYS A 339 39.15 -13.01 30.51
C LYS A 339 40.06 -12.62 29.34
N VAL A 340 39.50 -12.41 28.15
CA VAL A 340 40.26 -11.88 27.00
C VAL A 340 40.83 -10.51 27.34
N ARG A 341 40.03 -9.61 27.94
CA ARG A 341 40.51 -8.29 28.40
C ARG A 341 41.63 -8.39 29.44
N GLU A 342 41.53 -9.31 30.39
CA GLU A 342 42.59 -9.59 31.38
C GLU A 342 43.90 -10.00 30.69
N ILE A 343 43.84 -10.96 29.76
CA ILE A 343 45.00 -11.44 29.00
C ILE A 343 45.60 -10.32 28.13
N THR A 344 44.78 -9.53 27.44
CA THR A 344 45.24 -8.38 26.65
C THR A 344 45.95 -7.34 27.52
N ASN A 345 45.38 -6.99 28.69
CA ASN A 345 45.98 -6.03 29.61
C ASN A 345 47.31 -6.55 30.19
N HIS A 346 47.39 -7.85 30.51
CA HIS A 346 48.63 -8.47 30.96
C HIS A 346 49.71 -8.45 29.88
N ASN A 347 49.36 -8.81 28.64
CA ASN A 347 50.29 -8.77 27.50
C ASN A 347 50.77 -7.35 27.19
N GLN A 348 49.91 -6.32 27.32
CA GLN A 348 50.34 -4.93 27.21
C GLN A 348 51.35 -4.57 28.30
N SER A 349 51.08 -4.91 29.56
CA SER A 349 52.03 -4.67 30.66
C SER A 349 53.38 -5.38 30.45
N LEU A 350 53.39 -6.58 29.87
CA LEU A 350 54.62 -7.28 29.48
C LEU A 350 55.34 -6.57 28.32
N HIS A 351 54.63 -6.06 27.31
CA HIS A 351 55.21 -5.25 26.24
C HIS A 351 55.81 -3.93 26.76
N ASP A 352 55.15 -3.28 27.71
CA ASP A 352 55.65 -2.06 28.36
C ASP A 352 56.93 -2.36 29.16
N GLN A 353 56.95 -3.45 29.93
CA GLN A 353 58.14 -3.93 30.66
C GLN A 353 59.31 -4.28 29.71
N VAL A 354 59.04 -5.02 28.63
CA VAL A 354 60.06 -5.33 27.61
C VAL A 354 60.59 -4.06 26.93
N SER A 355 59.75 -3.05 26.74
CA SER A 355 60.17 -1.76 26.17
C SER A 355 61.03 -0.96 27.16
N GLN A 356 60.68 -0.94 28.44
CA GLN A 356 61.50 -0.34 29.50
C GLN A 356 62.86 -1.04 29.65
N LEU A 357 62.91 -2.38 29.58
CA LEU A 357 64.17 -3.14 29.63
C LEU A 357 65.06 -2.89 28.40
N LYS A 358 64.47 -2.75 27.20
CA LYS A 358 65.20 -2.34 26.00
C LYS A 358 65.78 -0.94 26.12
N GLU A 359 65.03 0.00 26.68
CA GLU A 359 65.48 1.37 26.92
C GLU A 359 66.60 1.43 27.97
N GLN A 360 66.47 0.70 29.08
CA GLN A 360 67.55 0.56 30.08
C GLN A 360 68.82 -0.04 29.47
N LEU A 361 68.70 -1.09 28.64
CA LEU A 361 69.83 -1.68 27.92
C LEU A 361 70.46 -0.69 26.93
N HIS A 362 69.65 0.14 26.26
CA HIS A 362 70.15 1.20 25.37
C HIS A 362 70.91 2.28 26.15
N GLN A 363 70.40 2.70 27.30
CA GLN A 363 71.06 3.66 28.19
C GLN A 363 72.39 3.13 28.72
N GLU A 364 72.46 1.87 29.17
CA GLU A 364 73.72 1.26 29.59
C GLU A 364 74.70 1.08 28.42
N ALA A 365 74.23 0.68 27.24
CA ALA A 365 75.09 0.63 26.04
C ALA A 365 75.62 2.02 25.64
N SER A 366 74.86 3.08 25.89
CA SER A 366 75.29 4.47 25.69
C SER A 366 76.33 4.89 26.74
N ARG A 367 76.09 4.62 28.03
CA ARG A 367 77.03 4.87 29.14
C ARG A 367 78.36 4.15 28.94
N HIS A 368 78.32 2.88 28.52
CA HIS A 368 79.52 2.10 28.18
C HIS A 368 80.28 2.71 27.01
N ARG A 369 79.59 3.19 25.97
CA ARG A 369 80.23 3.87 24.83
C ARG A 369 80.87 5.19 25.24
N GLU A 370 80.16 6.03 26.00
CA GLU A 370 80.69 7.29 26.53
C GLU A 370 81.93 7.04 27.42
N HIS A 371 81.89 5.99 28.26
CA HIS A 371 83.04 5.59 29.08
C HIS A 371 84.21 5.10 28.21
N GLN A 372 83.95 4.35 27.14
CA GLN A 372 84.96 3.90 26.18
C GLN A 372 85.57 5.07 25.39
N GLU A 373 84.77 6.04 24.98
CA GLU A 373 85.23 7.25 24.29
C GLU A 373 86.07 8.14 25.21
N ASN A 374 85.63 8.35 26.46
CA ASN A 374 86.37 9.10 27.48
C ASN A 374 87.71 8.43 27.85
N THR A 375 87.74 7.10 28.05
CA THR A 375 88.98 6.36 28.32
C THR A 375 89.92 6.36 27.10
N THR A 376 89.39 6.23 25.88
CA THR A 376 90.16 6.37 24.64
C THR A 376 90.74 7.78 24.47
N CYS A 377 89.99 8.83 24.83
CA CYS A 377 90.46 10.21 24.82
C CYS A 377 91.62 10.40 25.83
N ARG A 378 91.46 9.92 27.06
CA ARG A 378 92.53 9.94 28.07
C ARG A 378 93.79 9.23 27.58
N LEU A 379 93.68 8.00 27.05
CA LEU A 379 94.84 7.25 26.54
C LEU A 379 95.58 8.01 25.42
N LYS A 380 94.85 8.68 24.51
CA LYS A 380 95.47 9.53 23.48
C LYS A 380 96.22 10.73 24.06
N ASN A 381 95.69 11.35 25.11
CA ASN A 381 96.34 12.48 25.77
C ASN A 381 97.61 12.04 26.52
N GLU A 382 97.58 10.90 27.21
CA GLU A 382 98.77 10.31 27.85
C GLU A 382 99.81 9.87 26.80
N GLU A 383 99.39 9.34 25.65
CA GLU A 383 100.29 9.00 24.55
C GLU A 383 100.93 10.23 23.89
N GLN A 384 100.17 11.32 23.69
CA GLN A 384 100.74 12.59 23.25
C GLN A 384 101.73 13.16 24.27
N HIS A 385 101.43 13.04 25.57
CA HIS A 385 102.34 13.46 26.62
C HIS A 385 103.62 12.62 26.63
N ARG A 386 103.51 11.29 26.51
CA ARG A 386 104.63 10.35 26.36
C ARG A 386 105.52 10.75 25.18
N MET A 387 104.96 10.94 23.97
CA MET A 387 105.74 11.33 22.80
C MET A 387 106.40 12.70 22.97
N SER A 388 105.76 13.67 23.64
CA SER A 388 106.37 14.97 23.94
C SER A 388 107.53 14.87 24.94
N VAL A 389 107.46 13.95 25.90
CA VAL A 389 108.58 13.66 26.82
C VAL A 389 109.71 12.91 26.11
N GLU A 390 109.38 11.97 25.23
CA GLU A 390 110.34 11.25 24.37
C GLU A 390 111.08 12.21 23.43
N GLU A 391 110.38 13.10 22.71
CA GLU A 391 110.98 14.12 21.84
C GLU A 391 111.91 15.07 22.62
N ARG A 392 111.54 15.43 23.86
CA ARG A 392 112.40 16.24 24.75
C ARG A 392 113.62 15.46 25.25
N LEU A 393 113.48 14.18 25.53
CA LEU A 393 114.58 13.30 25.93
C LEU A 393 115.54 13.08 24.74
N GLU A 394 115.02 12.87 23.54
CA GLU A 394 115.82 12.79 22.32
C GLU A 394 116.59 14.09 22.07
N LYS A 395 115.95 15.26 22.19
CA LYS A 395 116.64 16.56 22.07
C LYS A 395 117.77 16.70 23.10
N ALA A 396 117.50 16.43 24.38
CA ALA A 396 118.53 16.47 25.42
C ALA A 396 119.66 15.45 25.18
N CYS A 397 119.37 14.27 24.62
CA CYS A 397 120.37 13.29 24.21
C CYS A 397 121.21 13.76 23.01
N HIS A 398 120.61 14.42 22.02
CA HIS A 398 121.34 15.03 20.90
C HIS A 398 122.21 16.21 21.38
N GLU A 399 121.69 17.07 22.25
CA GLU A 399 122.45 18.16 22.90
C GLU A 399 123.64 17.61 23.70
N LEU A 400 123.46 16.55 24.50
CA LEU A 400 124.54 15.89 25.22
C LEU A 400 125.56 15.20 24.28
N GLN A 401 125.13 14.67 23.14
CA GLN A 401 126.05 14.14 22.12
C GLN A 401 126.82 15.27 21.41
N HIS A 402 126.17 16.39 21.11
CA HIS A 402 126.78 17.59 20.55
C HIS A 402 127.85 18.14 21.49
N LEU A 403 127.51 18.38 22.76
CA LEU A 403 128.44 18.85 23.79
C LEU A 403 129.61 17.89 24.02
N ARG A 404 129.41 16.57 23.87
CA ARG A 404 130.50 15.57 23.89
C ARG A 404 131.38 15.63 22.65
N ALA A 405 130.80 15.84 21.47
CA ALA A 405 131.56 16.03 20.23
C ALA A 405 132.35 17.34 20.25
N GLU A 406 131.78 18.42 20.77
CA GLU A 406 132.46 19.70 21.01
C GLU A 406 133.56 19.56 22.07
N HIS A 407 133.31 18.89 23.20
CA HIS A 407 134.35 18.63 24.21
C HIS A 407 135.50 17.79 23.65
N THR A 408 135.21 16.79 22.81
CA THR A 408 136.23 15.99 22.12
C THR A 408 137.00 16.84 21.10
N THR A 409 136.30 17.65 20.30
CA THR A 409 136.90 18.55 19.29
C THR A 409 137.76 19.63 19.96
N LEU A 410 137.32 20.16 21.10
CA LEU A 410 138.08 21.09 21.94
C LEU A 410 139.31 20.38 22.52
N SER A 411 139.17 19.19 23.10
CA SER A 411 140.29 18.40 23.63
C SER A 411 141.36 18.11 22.56
N GLU A 412 140.94 17.75 21.35
CA GLU A 412 141.84 17.62 20.19
C GLU A 412 142.44 18.95 19.74
N TYR A 413 141.64 20.02 19.65
CA TYR A 413 142.09 21.34 19.27
C TYR A 413 143.16 21.84 20.24
N LEU A 414 142.94 21.71 21.54
CA LEU A 414 143.89 22.08 22.59
C LEU A 414 145.21 21.30 22.46
N VAL A 415 145.20 20.00 22.18
CA VAL A 415 146.46 19.26 21.92
C VAL A 415 147.14 19.67 20.61
N ARG A 416 146.38 19.87 19.54
CA ARG A 416 146.92 20.38 18.26
C ARG A 416 147.54 21.78 18.45
N LEU A 417 146.91 22.61 19.29
CA LEU A 417 147.31 23.96 19.62
C LEU A 417 148.55 23.97 20.52
N ALA A 418 148.62 23.13 21.56
CA ALA A 418 149.83 22.93 22.36
C ALA A 418 151.03 22.56 21.49
N ARG A 419 150.85 21.60 20.58
CA ARG A 419 151.87 21.18 19.61
C ARG A 419 152.26 22.32 18.65
N ALA A 420 151.30 23.03 18.07
CA ALA A 420 151.53 24.16 17.17
C ALA A 420 152.25 25.33 17.84
N LEU A 421 152.04 25.51 19.15
CA LEU A 421 152.69 26.53 19.98
C LEU A 421 154.02 26.04 20.59
N CYS A 422 154.49 24.85 20.20
CA CYS A 422 155.71 24.19 20.70
C CYS A 422 155.73 23.93 22.21
N TRP A 423 154.57 23.65 22.82
CA TRP A 423 154.47 23.18 24.21
C TRP A 423 154.47 21.64 24.24
N SER A 424 155.60 21.06 24.64
CA SER A 424 155.87 19.61 24.55
C SER A 424 155.22 18.74 25.62
N GLU A 425 154.58 19.33 26.63
CA GLU A 425 154.09 18.62 27.82
C GLU A 425 152.66 18.07 27.64
N CYS A 426 151.95 18.45 26.57
CA CYS A 426 150.61 17.96 26.24
C CYS A 426 150.65 17.04 25.02
N SER A 427 151.04 15.78 25.23
CA SER A 427 151.27 14.80 24.16
C SER A 427 149.99 14.13 23.64
N GLU A 428 148.95 13.97 24.47
CA GLU A 428 147.73 13.20 24.17
C GLU A 428 146.47 13.96 24.64
N PRO A 429 145.31 13.77 23.98
CA PRO A 429 144.07 14.47 24.34
C PRO A 429 143.55 14.05 25.72
N PRO A 430 143.08 15.00 26.56
CA PRO A 430 142.38 14.68 27.81
C PRO A 430 141.24 13.69 27.58
N ALA A 431 141.10 12.71 28.49
CA ALA A 431 140.06 11.69 28.38
C ALA A 431 138.65 12.34 28.45
N PRO A 432 137.65 11.87 27.68
CA PRO A 432 136.31 12.44 27.68
C PRO A 432 135.72 12.57 29.10
N GLY A 433 135.28 13.78 29.46
CA GLY A 433 134.83 14.11 30.83
C GLY A 433 135.92 14.62 31.78
N SER A 434 137.18 14.73 31.35
CA SER A 434 138.21 15.49 32.06
C SER A 434 137.94 16.99 31.98
N ASP A 435 138.26 17.73 33.05
CA ASP A 435 138.18 19.20 33.05
C ASP A 435 139.27 19.77 32.13
N THR A 436 138.83 20.29 30.97
CA THR A 436 139.69 20.91 29.96
C THR A 436 139.92 22.40 30.21
N THR A 437 139.29 23.03 31.21
CA THR A 437 139.23 24.49 31.34
C THR A 437 140.63 25.09 31.56
N ILE A 438 141.42 24.52 32.47
CA ILE A 438 142.78 24.99 32.80
C ILE A 438 143.73 24.85 31.59
N LEU A 439 143.62 23.75 30.84
CA LEU A 439 144.37 23.54 29.59
C LEU A 439 143.87 24.49 28.49
N GLY A 440 142.57 24.78 28.48
CA GLY A 440 141.93 25.74 27.59
C GLY A 440 142.47 27.14 27.77
N GLU A 441 142.40 27.69 28.99
CA GLU A 441 142.85 29.04 29.33
C GLU A 441 144.35 29.26 29.02
N THR A 442 145.21 28.33 29.45
CA THR A 442 146.67 28.40 29.23
C THR A 442 147.09 28.30 27.76
N LEU A 443 146.25 27.69 26.91
CA LEU A 443 146.45 27.66 25.47
C LEU A 443 145.79 28.83 24.74
N LEU A 444 144.62 29.29 25.19
CA LEU A 444 143.90 30.43 24.62
C LEU A 444 144.71 31.72 24.77
N GLU A 445 145.31 31.98 25.94
CA GLU A 445 146.23 33.14 26.16
C GLU A 445 147.43 33.14 25.18
N ARG A 446 147.77 31.97 24.64
CA ARG A 446 148.88 31.76 23.71
C ARG A 446 148.41 31.64 22.24
N ALA A 447 147.12 31.41 22.00
CA ALA A 447 146.46 31.21 20.70
C ALA A 447 145.66 32.42 20.21
N GLU A 448 145.22 33.29 21.12
CA GLU A 448 144.69 34.64 20.85
C GLU A 448 145.70 35.50 20.05
N ARG A 449 146.97 35.07 20.00
CA ARG A 449 148.05 35.63 19.18
C ARG A 449 148.06 35.13 17.72
N LEU A 450 147.23 34.14 17.33
CA LEU A 450 147.54 33.27 16.17
C LEU A 450 146.39 32.72 15.29
N ALA A 451 145.09 32.95 15.54
CA ALA A 451 144.02 32.32 14.72
C ALA A 451 142.74 33.16 14.46
N THR A 452 142.20 33.08 13.23
CA THR A 452 140.90 33.67 12.82
C THR A 452 140.23 32.92 11.64
N HIS A 453 138.93 32.55 11.75
CA HIS A 453 137.96 32.18 10.66
C HIS A 453 138.17 30.88 9.83
N HIS A 454 137.16 30.15 9.27
CA HIS A 454 135.66 30.16 9.38
C HIS A 454 134.95 28.86 8.85
N ASP A 455 133.60 28.89 8.85
CA ASP A 455 132.53 27.85 8.69
C ASP A 455 132.11 27.49 7.21
N HIS A 456 130.91 26.99 6.77
CA HIS A 456 129.51 26.84 7.29
C HIS A 456 128.54 25.95 6.43
N HIS A 457 127.26 25.81 6.86
CA HIS A 457 126.00 25.30 6.19
C HIS A 457 125.75 23.77 5.94
N VAL A 458 124.53 23.14 5.87
CA VAL A 458 123.05 23.50 5.84
C VAL A 458 122.42 23.61 4.40
N HIS A 459 121.20 23.16 3.94
CA HIS A 459 119.92 22.56 4.45
C HIS A 459 119.13 21.74 3.35
N GLY A 460 117.94 21.12 3.63
CA GLY A 460 116.81 21.03 2.65
C GLY A 460 115.79 19.84 2.65
N ILE A 461 114.45 20.10 2.78
CA ILE A 461 113.29 19.21 2.43
C ILE A 461 112.00 20.06 2.15
N CYS A 462 111.23 19.86 1.06
CA CYS A 462 109.89 20.48 0.88
C CYS A 462 109.00 19.88 -0.26
N ASP A 463 108.33 18.71 -0.08
CA ASP A 463 107.67 18.04 -1.24
C ASP A 463 106.46 17.11 -0.94
N LYS A 464 105.76 17.27 0.20
CA LYS A 464 104.72 16.29 0.64
C LYS A 464 103.28 16.78 0.74
N THR A 465 103.04 18.09 0.81
CA THR A 465 101.75 18.66 1.27
C THR A 465 100.62 18.61 0.25
N GLU A 466 100.90 18.75 -1.05
CA GLU A 466 99.85 18.94 -2.07
C GLU A 466 98.97 17.70 -2.32
N ARG A 467 99.43 16.51 -1.92
CA ARG A 467 98.79 15.24 -2.28
C ARG A 467 97.53 14.94 -1.47
N ASP A 468 97.47 15.39 -0.22
CA ASP A 468 96.39 15.02 0.72
C ASP A 468 95.09 15.82 0.50
N GLU A 469 95.19 17.08 0.06
CA GLU A 469 94.01 17.92 -0.16
C GLU A 469 93.06 17.36 -1.24
N ALA A 470 93.62 16.76 -2.29
CA ALA A 470 92.86 16.20 -3.39
C ALA A 470 91.92 15.06 -2.92
N VAL A 471 92.40 14.23 -2.01
CA VAL A 471 91.66 13.08 -1.45
C VAL A 471 90.47 13.55 -0.62
N HIS A 472 90.62 14.64 0.14
CA HIS A 472 89.54 15.20 0.95
C HIS A 472 88.36 15.71 0.10
N ARG A 473 88.66 16.38 -1.02
CA ARG A 473 87.63 16.90 -1.94
C ARG A 473 86.76 15.78 -2.54
N ALA A 474 87.37 14.67 -2.97
CA ALA A 474 86.64 13.52 -3.52
C ALA A 474 85.65 12.90 -2.51
N ARG A 475 86.08 12.69 -1.26
CA ARG A 475 85.25 12.10 -0.19
C ARG A 475 84.01 12.94 0.16
N LYS A 476 84.09 14.28 0.02
CA LYS A 476 82.95 15.17 0.26
C LYS A 476 81.85 15.03 -0.81
N ASN A 477 82.23 14.81 -2.07
CA ASN A 477 81.28 14.71 -3.17
C ASN A 477 80.49 13.39 -3.15
N SER A 478 81.13 12.26 -2.80
CA SER A 478 80.43 10.96 -2.63
C SER A 478 79.28 11.07 -1.64
N LYS A 479 79.55 11.60 -0.44
CA LYS A 479 78.54 11.78 0.63
C LYS A 479 77.39 12.71 0.26
N ASN A 480 77.58 13.61 -0.69
CA ASN A 480 76.51 14.44 -1.22
C ASN A 480 75.67 13.70 -2.26
N ALA A 481 76.29 12.91 -3.14
CA ALA A 481 75.58 12.05 -4.09
C ALA A 481 74.69 11.01 -3.38
N GLU A 482 75.25 10.35 -2.35
CA GLU A 482 74.55 9.40 -1.46
C GLU A 482 73.27 10.02 -0.86
N ARG A 483 73.36 11.25 -0.33
CA ARG A 483 72.21 11.99 0.22
C ARG A 483 71.14 12.30 -0.84
N THR A 484 71.55 12.76 -2.02
CA THR A 484 70.60 13.06 -3.10
C THR A 484 69.91 11.80 -3.66
N ALA A 485 70.59 10.65 -3.65
CA ALA A 485 70.00 9.37 -4.03
C ALA A 485 68.96 8.90 -3.00
N GLN A 486 69.25 9.05 -1.70
CA GLN A 486 68.32 8.75 -0.62
C GLN A 486 67.05 9.62 -0.69
N GLN A 487 67.21 10.94 -0.85
CA GLN A 487 66.08 11.88 -1.00
C GLN A 487 65.22 11.55 -2.23
N LEU A 488 65.83 11.14 -3.35
CA LEU A 488 65.10 10.70 -4.54
C LEU A 488 64.32 9.39 -4.30
N SER A 489 64.81 8.52 -3.41
CA SER A 489 64.09 7.30 -2.99
C SER A 489 62.88 7.65 -2.14
N GLU A 490 63.03 8.55 -1.16
CA GLU A 490 61.97 9.02 -0.26
C GLU A 490 60.84 9.72 -1.04
N VAL A 491 61.16 10.62 -1.97
CA VAL A 491 60.17 11.28 -2.83
C VAL A 491 59.46 10.28 -3.76
N LYS A 492 60.15 9.23 -4.23
CA LYS A 492 59.50 8.15 -5.00
C LYS A 492 58.53 7.33 -4.15
N ALA A 493 58.86 7.04 -2.89
CA ALA A 493 57.96 6.34 -1.98
C ALA A 493 56.69 7.16 -1.70
N GLN A 494 56.85 8.46 -1.39
CA GLN A 494 55.74 9.40 -1.22
C GLN A 494 54.86 9.51 -2.47
N LEU A 495 55.45 9.50 -3.67
CA LEU A 495 54.69 9.51 -4.92
C LEU A 495 53.86 8.24 -5.15
N VAL A 496 54.30 7.08 -4.64
CA VAL A 496 53.50 5.85 -4.64
C VAL A 496 52.39 5.92 -3.61
N GLU A 497 52.68 6.38 -2.39
CA GLU A 497 51.69 6.55 -1.32
C GLU A 497 50.53 7.48 -1.72
N VAL A 498 50.84 8.65 -2.30
CA VAL A 498 49.84 9.61 -2.78
C VAL A 498 49.02 9.04 -3.95
N LYS A 499 49.58 8.15 -4.78
CA LYS A 499 48.80 7.44 -5.82
C LYS A 499 47.84 6.43 -5.21
N THR A 500 48.26 5.67 -4.20
CA THR A 500 47.37 4.74 -3.48
C THR A 500 46.21 5.50 -2.82
N GLN A 501 46.50 6.58 -2.10
CA GLN A 501 45.47 7.44 -1.48
C GLN A 501 44.51 8.05 -2.52
N LEU A 502 44.99 8.39 -3.72
CA LEU A 502 44.14 8.91 -4.80
C LEU A 502 43.19 7.83 -5.35
N ASN A 503 43.65 6.58 -5.47
CA ASN A 503 42.83 5.45 -5.88
C ASN A 503 41.75 5.13 -4.83
N GLU A 504 42.14 5.03 -3.55
CA GLU A 504 41.20 4.86 -2.42
C GLU A 504 40.13 5.97 -2.41
N ALA A 505 40.52 7.21 -2.70
CA ALA A 505 39.59 8.34 -2.80
C ALA A 505 38.62 8.23 -3.99
N SER A 506 39.00 7.61 -5.12
CA SER A 506 38.06 7.29 -6.19
C SER A 506 37.09 6.16 -5.80
N ASP A 507 37.55 5.14 -5.08
CA ASP A 507 36.71 4.00 -4.67
C ASP A 507 35.67 4.43 -3.63
N TYR A 508 36.06 5.29 -2.67
CA TYR A 508 35.12 5.94 -1.76
C TYR A 508 34.11 6.82 -2.50
N LYS A 509 34.51 7.51 -3.57
CA LYS A 509 33.60 8.33 -4.40
C LYS A 509 32.60 7.47 -5.18
N ILE A 510 33.03 6.36 -5.76
CA ILE A 510 32.14 5.39 -6.44
C ILE A 510 31.13 4.85 -5.42
N THR A 511 31.62 4.32 -4.30
CA THR A 511 30.80 3.81 -3.19
C THR A 511 29.77 4.83 -2.68
N ALA A 512 30.15 6.11 -2.58
CA ALA A 512 29.25 7.17 -2.17
C ALA A 512 28.15 7.47 -3.20
N LEU A 513 28.48 7.46 -4.49
CA LEU A 513 27.51 7.66 -5.58
C LEU A 513 26.52 6.49 -5.70
N GLU A 514 26.96 5.26 -5.47
CA GLU A 514 26.08 4.08 -5.43
C GLU A 514 25.13 4.12 -4.22
N ARG A 515 25.63 4.50 -3.04
CA ARG A 515 24.79 4.72 -1.86
C ARG A 515 23.76 5.83 -2.10
N ALA A 516 24.15 6.93 -2.74
CA ALA A 516 23.21 8.00 -3.12
C ALA A 516 22.11 7.49 -4.07
N ARG A 517 22.47 6.82 -5.17
CA ARG A 517 21.51 6.17 -6.09
C ARG A 517 20.56 5.21 -5.36
N LYS A 518 21.06 4.47 -4.37
CA LYS A 518 20.23 3.55 -3.59
C LYS A 518 19.30 4.26 -2.61
N CYS A 519 19.71 5.41 -2.05
CA CYS A 519 18.81 6.29 -1.31
C CYS A 519 17.69 6.83 -2.22
N ASP A 520 18.02 7.30 -3.44
CA ASP A 520 17.02 7.79 -4.40
C ASP A 520 15.99 6.70 -4.78
N GLU A 521 16.45 5.47 -5.05
CA GLU A 521 15.58 4.31 -5.33
C GLU A 521 14.65 3.99 -4.15
N LEU A 522 15.19 3.96 -2.93
CA LEU A 522 14.40 3.70 -1.72
C LEU A 522 13.41 4.83 -1.43
N GLN A 523 13.78 6.08 -1.66
CA GLN A 523 12.92 7.25 -1.44
C GLN A 523 11.78 7.31 -2.46
N ALA A 524 12.06 7.03 -3.75
CA ALA A 524 11.00 6.88 -4.75
C ALA A 524 10.00 5.77 -4.36
N ARG A 525 10.51 4.62 -3.89
CA ARG A 525 9.68 3.48 -3.47
C ARG A 525 8.90 3.75 -2.18
N LEU A 526 9.41 4.58 -1.26
CA LEU A 526 8.65 5.07 -0.11
C LEU A 526 7.46 5.92 -0.58
N CYS A 527 7.68 6.88 -1.48
CA CYS A 527 6.59 7.70 -2.01
C CYS A 527 5.53 6.86 -2.76
N GLU A 528 5.92 5.82 -3.50
CA GLU A 528 4.96 4.86 -4.10
C GLU A 528 4.08 4.17 -3.04
N LEU A 529 4.68 3.73 -1.94
CA LEU A 529 3.98 3.07 -0.82
C LEU A 529 3.09 4.05 -0.02
N GLU A 530 3.49 5.32 0.10
CA GLU A 530 2.70 6.37 0.76
C GLU A 530 1.46 6.75 -0.06
N ASN A 531 1.60 6.90 -1.38
CA ASN A 531 0.48 7.10 -2.29
C ASN A 531 -0.51 5.92 -2.24
N GLU A 532 -0.01 4.68 -2.22
CA GLU A 532 -0.83 3.47 -2.11
C GLU A 532 -1.52 3.36 -0.74
N ARG A 533 -0.82 3.71 0.35
CA ARG A 533 -1.41 3.82 1.70
C ARG A 533 -2.59 4.79 1.70
N GLU A 534 -2.43 5.97 1.13
CA GLU A 534 -3.49 6.99 1.10
C GLU A 534 -4.67 6.59 0.23
N ARG A 535 -4.41 5.96 -0.92
CA ARG A 535 -5.44 5.34 -1.77
C ARG A 535 -6.27 4.30 -0.99
N LEU A 536 -5.61 3.44 -0.22
CA LEU A 536 -6.27 2.42 0.60
C LEU A 536 -7.02 3.01 1.81
N VAL A 537 -6.48 4.04 2.47
CA VAL A 537 -7.16 4.77 3.55
C VAL A 537 -8.41 5.48 3.03
N GLY A 538 -8.35 6.12 1.86
CA GLY A 538 -9.50 6.74 1.19
C GLY A 538 -10.59 5.71 0.84
N GLN A 539 -10.20 4.54 0.31
CA GLN A 539 -11.14 3.45 0.08
C GLN A 539 -11.78 2.94 1.38
N LEU A 540 -11.00 2.73 2.44
CA LEU A 540 -11.52 2.33 3.76
C LEU A 540 -12.49 3.36 4.34
N ALA A 541 -12.23 4.65 4.17
CA ALA A 541 -13.14 5.73 4.57
C ALA A 541 -14.46 5.68 3.79
N ALA A 542 -14.41 5.47 2.47
CA ALA A 542 -15.59 5.29 1.63
C ALA A 542 -16.42 4.05 2.02
N TYR A 543 -15.78 2.91 2.32
CA TYR A 543 -16.46 1.72 2.85
C TYR A 543 -17.11 1.99 4.22
N LYS A 544 -16.40 2.64 5.16
CA LYS A 544 -16.95 3.04 6.48
C LYS A 544 -18.12 4.02 6.37
N SER A 545 -18.12 4.91 5.37
CA SER A 545 -19.24 5.82 5.10
C SER A 545 -20.46 5.05 4.58
N ARG A 546 -20.27 4.20 3.57
CA ARG A 546 -21.32 3.36 2.99
C ARG A 546 -21.94 2.40 4.00
N ALA A 547 -21.13 1.80 4.88
CA ALA A 547 -21.60 0.94 5.95
C ALA A 547 -22.48 1.68 6.97
N ARG A 548 -22.09 2.90 7.38
CA ARG A 548 -22.90 3.74 8.30
C ARG A 548 -24.26 4.09 7.69
N SER A 549 -24.27 4.59 6.45
CA SER A 549 -25.51 4.92 5.74
C SER A 549 -26.45 3.70 5.56
N ALA A 550 -25.90 2.50 5.32
CA ALA A 550 -26.69 1.27 5.24
C ALA A 550 -27.31 0.85 6.59
N VAL A 551 -26.57 1.00 7.70
CA VAL A 551 -27.06 0.76 9.06
C VAL A 551 -28.15 1.77 9.45
N GLU A 552 -27.95 3.03 9.10
CA GLU A 552 -28.87 4.14 9.35
C GLU A 552 -30.20 3.94 8.60
N SER A 553 -30.18 3.70 7.29
CA SER A 553 -31.40 3.41 6.52
C SER A 553 -32.11 2.11 6.97
N SER A 554 -31.36 1.13 7.49
CA SER A 554 -31.92 -0.06 8.13
C SER A 554 -32.58 0.26 9.48
N HIS A 555 -32.03 1.20 10.26
CA HIS A 555 -32.65 1.70 11.49
C HIS A 555 -33.92 2.51 11.19
N GLU A 556 -33.88 3.48 10.28
CA GLU A 556 -35.05 4.24 9.82
C GLU A 556 -36.20 3.33 9.36
N ARG A 557 -35.88 2.25 8.64
CA ARG A 557 -36.87 1.26 8.20
C ARG A 557 -37.52 0.57 9.39
N ARG A 558 -36.72 0.05 10.33
CA ARG A 558 -37.23 -0.59 11.56
C ARG A 558 -38.10 0.36 12.38
N VAL A 559 -37.69 1.63 12.54
CA VAL A 559 -38.48 2.65 13.25
C VAL A 559 -39.83 2.89 12.56
N ARG A 560 -39.86 3.01 11.22
CA ARG A 560 -41.12 3.15 10.47
C ARG A 560 -42.02 1.91 10.56
N ASP A 561 -41.44 0.71 10.47
CA ASP A 561 -42.17 -0.55 10.56
C ASP A 561 -42.74 -0.74 11.99
N GLU A 562 -42.01 -0.33 13.03
CA GLU A 562 -42.44 -0.33 14.43
C GLU A 562 -43.59 0.67 14.71
N HIS A 563 -43.53 1.88 14.14
CA HIS A 563 -44.64 2.84 14.20
C HIS A 563 -45.89 2.28 13.52
N ALA A 564 -45.75 1.64 12.35
CA ALA A 564 -46.87 1.00 11.64
C ALA A 564 -47.46 -0.17 12.43
N ILE A 565 -46.63 -1.03 13.04
CA ILE A 565 -47.07 -2.12 13.93
C ILE A 565 -47.81 -1.58 15.16
N THR A 566 -47.35 -0.46 15.72
CA THR A 566 -47.98 0.17 16.90
C THR A 566 -49.35 0.73 16.54
N HIS A 567 -49.46 1.52 15.47
CA HIS A 567 -50.74 2.02 14.96
C HIS A 567 -51.74 0.88 14.64
N LEU A 568 -51.27 -0.25 14.09
CA LEU A 568 -52.12 -1.42 13.83
C LEU A 568 -52.56 -2.14 15.11
N ARG A 569 -51.75 -2.14 16.18
CA ARG A 569 -52.16 -2.64 17.50
C ARG A 569 -53.21 -1.74 18.13
N ASP A 570 -53.06 -0.42 18.02
CA ASP A 570 -53.98 0.56 18.60
C ASP A 570 -55.35 0.50 17.92
N GLU A 571 -55.41 0.50 16.57
CA GLU A 571 -56.66 0.33 15.84
C GLU A 571 -57.29 -1.05 16.07
N MET A 572 -56.50 -2.13 16.19
CA MET A 572 -57.04 -3.44 16.59
C MET A 572 -57.63 -3.42 18.02
N SER A 573 -57.01 -2.67 18.95
CA SER A 573 -57.52 -2.49 20.32
C SER A 573 -58.84 -1.71 20.31
N ARG A 574 -58.90 -0.63 19.53
CA ARG A 574 -60.09 0.20 19.31
C ARG A 574 -61.26 -0.60 18.71
N ILE A 575 -61.01 -1.40 17.68
CA ILE A 575 -62.00 -2.29 17.06
C ILE A 575 -62.49 -3.34 18.06
N LYS A 576 -61.61 -3.91 18.90
CA LYS A 576 -62.01 -4.83 19.98
C LYS A 576 -62.94 -4.17 21.01
N SER A 577 -62.68 -2.90 21.38
CA SER A 577 -63.59 -2.15 22.25
C SER A 577 -64.96 -1.96 21.60
N GLN A 578 -65.00 -1.48 20.35
CA GLN A 578 -66.25 -1.29 19.60
C GLN A 578 -67.04 -2.60 19.44
N LEU A 579 -66.35 -3.73 19.26
CA LEU A 579 -66.98 -5.05 19.19
C LEU A 579 -67.54 -5.49 20.56
N ALA A 580 -66.85 -5.19 21.66
CA ALA A 580 -67.36 -5.44 23.01
C ALA A 580 -68.60 -4.57 23.32
N ASP A 581 -68.56 -3.28 22.97
CA ASP A 581 -69.67 -2.33 23.17
C ASP A 581 -70.92 -2.73 22.37
N THR A 582 -70.74 -3.12 21.10
CA THR A 582 -71.84 -3.59 20.24
C THR A 582 -72.40 -4.94 20.71
N ASN A 583 -71.55 -5.87 21.15
CA ASN A 583 -72.01 -7.14 21.72
C ASN A 583 -72.74 -6.95 23.06
N HIS A 584 -72.32 -5.98 23.89
CA HIS A 584 -73.02 -5.60 25.11
C HIS A 584 -74.42 -5.02 24.81
N ARG A 585 -74.52 -4.09 23.84
CA ARG A 585 -75.81 -3.55 23.38
C ARG A 585 -76.72 -4.63 22.79
N LEU A 586 -76.17 -5.59 22.04
CA LEU A 586 -76.92 -6.73 21.52
C LEU A 586 -77.43 -7.64 22.65
N SER A 587 -76.62 -7.86 23.69
CA SER A 587 -77.02 -8.60 24.90
C SER A 587 -78.15 -7.89 25.65
N GLN A 588 -78.09 -6.55 25.79
CA GLN A 588 -79.18 -5.75 26.35
C GLN A 588 -80.47 -5.88 25.53
N LEU A 589 -80.39 -5.82 24.20
CA LEU A 589 -81.55 -5.98 23.31
C LEU A 589 -82.16 -7.39 23.39
N GLN A 590 -81.34 -8.44 23.53
CA GLN A 590 -81.82 -9.80 23.78
C GLN A 590 -82.52 -9.94 25.14
N ALA A 591 -81.98 -9.33 26.20
CA ALA A 591 -82.62 -9.30 27.52
C ALA A 591 -83.95 -8.53 27.50
N PHE A 592 -84.01 -7.42 26.77
CA PHE A 592 -85.24 -6.65 26.53
C PHE A 592 -86.28 -7.47 25.76
N ARG A 593 -85.91 -8.06 24.60
CA ARG A 593 -86.77 -8.98 23.83
C ARG A 593 -87.34 -10.09 24.71
N THR A 594 -86.50 -10.75 25.50
CA THR A 594 -86.90 -11.84 26.40
C THR A 594 -87.89 -11.37 27.47
N SER A 595 -87.71 -10.15 27.98
CA SER A 595 -88.62 -9.54 28.97
C SER A 595 -89.96 -9.18 28.35
N VAL A 596 -89.96 -8.60 27.15
CA VAL A 596 -91.17 -8.29 26.36
C VAL A 596 -91.92 -9.56 25.97
N ALA A 597 -91.23 -10.62 25.54
CA ALA A 597 -91.83 -11.91 25.21
C ALA A 597 -92.59 -12.49 26.41
N LYS A 598 -91.97 -12.49 27.60
CA LYS A 598 -92.59 -12.92 28.86
C LYS A 598 -93.84 -12.11 29.20
N LEU A 599 -93.79 -10.77 29.11
CA LEU A 599 -94.95 -9.90 29.35
C LEU A 599 -96.11 -10.19 28.36
N LEU A 600 -95.77 -10.37 27.08
CA LEU A 600 -96.74 -10.73 26.02
C LEU A 600 -97.22 -12.19 26.07
N HIS A 601 -96.74 -12.98 27.03
CA HIS A 601 -96.98 -14.43 27.14
C HIS A 601 -96.65 -15.18 25.83
N LEU A 602 -95.60 -14.73 25.15
CA LEU A 602 -95.02 -15.37 23.97
C LEU A 602 -93.84 -16.24 24.39
N ARG A 603 -93.82 -17.48 23.88
CA ARG A 603 -92.63 -18.35 23.92
C ARG A 603 -91.75 -18.03 22.71
N ASP A 604 -90.52 -18.54 22.72
CA ASP A 604 -89.44 -18.25 21.76
C ASP A 604 -89.85 -18.36 20.28
N GLY A 605 -90.34 -17.24 19.73
CA GLY A 605 -90.82 -17.09 18.36
C GLY A 605 -90.07 -15.98 17.60
N PRO A 606 -90.38 -15.78 16.30
CA PRO A 606 -89.73 -14.78 15.47
C PRO A 606 -90.07 -13.35 15.93
N ASP A 607 -89.13 -12.42 15.74
CA ASP A 607 -89.29 -11.03 16.19
C ASP A 607 -90.48 -10.32 15.53
N SER A 608 -90.93 -10.76 14.35
CA SER A 608 -92.13 -10.28 13.66
C SER A 608 -93.42 -10.50 14.46
N GLU A 609 -93.59 -11.67 15.10
CA GLU A 609 -94.77 -11.96 15.94
C GLU A 609 -94.78 -11.13 17.23
N LEU A 610 -93.60 -10.99 17.84
CA LEU A 610 -93.41 -10.17 19.04
C LEU A 610 -93.69 -8.70 18.77
N LEU A 611 -93.16 -8.15 17.66
CA LEU A 611 -93.44 -6.79 17.21
C LEU A 611 -94.91 -6.61 16.86
N HIS A 612 -95.52 -7.52 16.10
CA HIS A 612 -96.94 -7.42 15.71
C HIS A 612 -97.88 -7.42 16.92
N LYS A 613 -97.61 -8.28 17.92
CA LYS A 613 -98.42 -8.34 19.15
C LYS A 613 -98.18 -7.11 20.04
N LEU A 614 -96.95 -6.59 20.12
CA LEU A 614 -96.66 -5.34 20.81
C LEU A 614 -97.36 -4.16 20.14
N GLN A 615 -97.26 -4.02 18.81
CA GLN A 615 -97.95 -3.01 18.01
C GLN A 615 -99.46 -3.05 18.25
N THR A 616 -100.04 -4.26 18.30
CA THR A 616 -101.47 -4.46 18.58
C THR A 616 -101.85 -3.97 19.99
N MET A 617 -101.04 -4.25 21.02
CA MET A 617 -101.28 -3.70 22.36
C MET A 617 -101.11 -2.18 22.41
N CYS A 618 -100.09 -1.62 21.75
CA CYS A 618 -99.87 -0.18 21.69
C CYS A 618 -101.04 0.54 20.99
N ASN A 619 -101.54 -0.02 19.89
CA ASN A 619 -102.71 0.51 19.17
C ASN A 619 -103.98 0.43 20.03
N ALA A 620 -104.23 -0.70 20.71
CA ALA A 620 -105.36 -0.86 21.63
C ALA A 620 -105.27 0.10 22.84
N HIS A 621 -104.09 0.30 23.41
CA HIS A 621 -103.85 1.28 24.46
C HIS A 621 -104.10 2.72 23.96
N HIS A 622 -103.64 3.05 22.74
CA HIS A 622 -103.92 4.35 22.13
C HIS A 622 -105.42 4.57 21.95
N GLN A 623 -106.17 3.57 21.48
CA GLN A 623 -107.61 3.63 21.34
C GLN A 623 -108.31 3.83 22.71
N CYS A 624 -107.94 3.07 23.74
CA CYS A 624 -108.46 3.27 25.10
C CYS A 624 -108.11 4.65 25.69
N THR A 625 -106.90 5.15 25.46
CA THR A 625 -106.47 6.47 25.98
C THR A 625 -107.19 7.62 25.26
N CYS A 626 -107.35 7.54 23.94
CA CYS A 626 -108.12 8.51 23.17
C CYS A 626 -109.61 8.51 23.53
N LEU A 627 -110.20 7.33 23.79
CA LEU A 627 -111.58 7.23 24.28
C LEU A 627 -111.73 7.81 25.71
N GLY A 628 -110.69 7.72 26.54
CA GLY A 628 -110.64 8.35 27.86
C GLY A 628 -110.58 9.89 27.86
N SER A 629 -110.30 10.53 26.71
CA SER A 629 -110.11 11.98 26.58
C SER A 629 -111.38 12.74 26.16
N SER A 630 -112.54 12.06 26.07
CA SER A 630 -113.77 12.62 25.49
C SER A 630 -114.78 13.19 26.52
N HIS A 631 -114.58 12.95 27.82
CA HIS A 631 -115.42 13.49 28.90
C HIS A 631 -114.56 14.07 30.04
N TYR A 632 -114.98 15.23 30.57
CA TYR A 632 -114.34 16.07 31.58
C TYR A 632 -113.07 16.86 31.17
N GLY A 633 -113.31 18.13 30.86
CA GLY A 633 -112.62 19.23 31.54
C GLY A 633 -113.68 20.12 32.25
N PRO A 634 -113.33 21.31 32.76
CA PRO A 634 -111.99 21.88 32.92
C PRO A 634 -111.69 22.38 34.35
N SER A 635 -110.42 22.39 34.76
CA SER A 635 -109.94 23.23 35.87
C SER A 635 -108.46 23.55 35.75
N SER A 636 -108.16 24.84 35.54
CA SER A 636 -106.83 25.46 35.66
C SER A 636 -106.97 26.63 36.65
N PRO A 637 -105.89 27.04 37.33
CA PRO A 637 -105.19 28.23 36.82
C PRO A 637 -103.67 28.29 37.09
N LEU A 638 -102.97 29.18 36.34
CA LEU A 638 -101.67 29.82 36.65
C LEU A 638 -100.43 28.89 36.85
N GLY A 639 -99.33 28.97 36.08
CA GLY A 639 -99.06 29.69 34.83
C GLY A 639 -97.84 30.62 34.89
N THR A 640 -96.80 30.33 34.09
CA THR A 640 -95.75 31.28 33.63
C THR A 640 -95.04 30.75 32.37
N ALA A 641 -94.31 31.64 31.69
CA ALA A 641 -93.57 31.42 30.44
C ALA A 641 -92.65 30.18 30.41
N GLY A 642 -92.34 29.60 29.23
CA GLY A 642 -92.77 29.98 27.87
C GLY A 642 -92.23 28.98 26.83
N SER A 643 -92.94 28.83 25.71
CA SER A 643 -92.68 27.77 24.72
C SER A 643 -92.63 28.33 23.30
N ASP A 644 -91.48 28.17 22.63
CA ASP A 644 -91.33 28.27 21.17
C ASP A 644 -90.53 27.07 20.64
N HIS A 645 -91.14 25.89 20.65
CA HIS A 645 -90.67 24.72 19.89
C HIS A 645 -91.83 24.14 19.07
N HIS A 646 -91.79 24.38 17.76
CA HIS A 646 -92.72 23.77 16.81
C HIS A 646 -92.54 22.24 16.78
N CYS A 647 -93.66 21.51 16.72
CA CYS A 647 -93.66 20.19 16.10
C CYS A 647 -93.28 20.33 14.62
N SER A 648 -92.18 19.70 14.21
CA SER A 648 -91.92 19.40 12.80
C SER A 648 -92.23 17.93 12.50
N ARG A 649 -92.51 17.61 11.24
CA ARG A 649 -92.94 16.27 10.81
C ARG A 649 -91.80 15.26 10.87
N TYR A 650 -92.16 14.00 11.12
CA TYR A 650 -91.35 12.85 10.73
C TYR A 650 -91.52 12.61 9.23
N ASP A 651 -90.74 13.31 8.41
CA ASP A 651 -90.65 13.12 6.94
C ASP A 651 -89.25 13.53 6.43
N ASP A 652 -88.17 12.98 7.02
CA ASP A 652 -86.90 12.81 6.32
C ASP A 652 -86.00 11.76 7.01
N ILE A 653 -85.46 10.81 6.24
CA ILE A 653 -84.32 9.96 6.64
C ILE A 653 -83.35 9.94 5.46
N GLY A 654 -82.65 11.06 5.27
CA GLY A 654 -81.54 11.16 4.32
C GLY A 654 -80.41 10.16 4.64
N PRO A 655 -79.73 9.62 3.62
CA PRO A 655 -78.64 8.66 3.82
C PRO A 655 -77.43 9.31 4.50
N GLY A 656 -76.83 8.61 5.45
CA GLY A 656 -75.59 9.04 6.11
C GLY A 656 -74.43 9.22 5.13
N PRO A 657 -73.50 10.17 5.38
CA PRO A 657 -72.52 10.59 4.39
C PRO A 657 -71.50 9.50 4.06
N SER A 658 -71.38 9.18 2.77
CA SER A 658 -70.34 8.31 2.22
C SER A 658 -68.93 8.83 2.56
N SER A 659 -68.07 7.97 3.08
CA SER A 659 -66.66 8.28 3.36
C SER A 659 -65.85 8.45 2.07
N ALA A 660 -65.90 9.64 1.47
CA ALA A 660 -65.28 9.93 0.19
C ALA A 660 -63.79 10.30 0.33
N GLY A 661 -62.94 9.57 -0.41
CA GLY A 661 -61.76 10.15 -1.04
C GLY A 661 -60.51 10.36 -0.19
N CYS A 662 -59.82 9.27 0.18
CA CYS A 662 -58.37 9.33 0.33
C CYS A 662 -57.74 9.77 -1.01
N ARG A 663 -57.21 11.00 -1.10
CA ARG A 663 -56.31 11.43 -2.19
C ARG A 663 -54.88 11.58 -1.64
N PRO A 664 -53.86 11.16 -2.40
CA PRO A 664 -52.47 11.36 -2.01
C PRO A 664 -52.02 12.80 -2.26
N LEU A 665 -51.26 13.36 -1.33
CA LEU A 665 -50.45 14.56 -1.58
C LEU A 665 -48.98 14.20 -1.42
N SER A 666 -48.26 14.22 -2.55
CA SER A 666 -46.81 14.24 -2.59
C SER A 666 -46.37 15.67 -2.87
N SER A 667 -45.63 16.30 -1.95
CA SER A 667 -44.55 17.24 -2.27
C SER A 667 -43.79 17.70 -1.03
N SER A 668 -42.52 18.03 -1.28
CA SER A 668 -41.43 18.46 -0.40
C SER A 668 -41.77 19.52 0.67
N PRO A 669 -41.17 19.44 1.87
CA PRO A 669 -41.03 20.59 2.76
C PRO A 669 -39.88 21.51 2.26
N ILE A 670 -40.21 22.76 1.92
CA ILE A 670 -39.22 23.84 1.73
C ILE A 670 -39.07 24.61 3.05
N HIS A 671 -37.89 25.18 3.29
CA HIS A 671 -37.56 25.95 4.49
C HIS A 671 -38.61 26.99 4.90
N THR A 672 -38.90 27.07 6.20
CA THR A 672 -38.63 28.29 6.98
C THR A 672 -38.37 27.91 8.44
N ARG A 673 -37.15 28.13 8.93
CA ARG A 673 -36.80 27.97 10.35
C ARG A 673 -36.62 29.37 10.94
N ARG A 674 -37.45 29.78 11.90
CA ARG A 674 -37.09 30.93 12.76
C ARG A 674 -36.04 30.46 13.77
N TYR A 675 -35.08 31.33 14.06
CA TYR A 675 -33.84 30.99 14.77
C TYR A 675 -33.68 31.92 15.98
N ILE A 676 -33.52 31.32 17.15
CA ILE A 676 -33.04 31.92 18.40
C ILE A 676 -32.21 30.77 19.01
N ASP A 677 -30.90 30.72 18.76
CA ASP A 677 -29.81 31.49 19.41
C ASP A 677 -29.21 30.68 20.59
N SER A 678 -27.96 30.99 20.95
CA SER A 678 -26.96 30.13 21.61
C SER A 678 -26.53 28.90 20.77
N GLY A 679 -25.24 28.66 20.50
CA GLY A 679 -24.08 29.54 20.67
C GLY A 679 -22.86 28.82 21.26
N PHE A 680 -22.03 28.24 20.39
CA PHE A 680 -20.62 27.98 20.68
C PHE A 680 -19.84 27.97 19.37
N ASN A 681 -18.84 28.86 19.27
CA ASN A 681 -17.85 28.80 18.19
C ASN A 681 -16.75 27.83 18.61
N ASP A 682 -16.20 27.11 17.64
CA ASP A 682 -14.75 27.08 17.46
C ASP A 682 -14.48 27.12 15.95
N HIS A 683 -13.83 28.20 15.51
CA HIS A 683 -13.27 28.33 14.18
C HIS A 683 -11.78 28.06 14.30
N ASP A 684 -11.28 27.05 13.58
CA ASP A 684 -9.86 26.99 13.23
C ASP A 684 -9.72 27.18 11.73
N HIS A 685 -8.84 28.08 11.33
CA HIS A 685 -8.65 28.49 9.94
C HIS A 685 -7.42 27.80 9.36
N ASN A 686 -7.63 26.88 8.41
CA ASN A 686 -6.57 26.57 7.43
C ASN A 686 -6.74 27.49 6.21
N PHE A 687 -5.67 28.20 5.87
CA PHE A 687 -5.53 28.90 4.60
C PHE A 687 -5.17 27.88 3.50
N ASP A 688 -5.86 27.94 2.37
CA ASP A 688 -5.34 27.40 1.10
C ASP A 688 -4.47 28.49 0.45
N ASP A 689 -3.15 28.43 0.66
CA ASP A 689 -2.17 29.26 -0.06
C ASP A 689 -1.79 28.59 -1.40
N ASP A 690 -2.38 29.06 -2.50
CA ASP A 690 -2.01 28.67 -3.87
C ASP A 690 -0.59 29.15 -4.23
N PHE A 691 0.42 28.31 -3.99
CA PHE A 691 1.83 28.68 -4.22
C PHE A 691 2.34 28.28 -5.63
N ASP A 692 2.27 29.22 -6.59
CA ASP A 692 2.75 29.08 -7.98
C ASP A 692 4.28 28.92 -8.07
N PHE A 693 4.80 27.69 -7.94
CA PHE A 693 6.19 27.35 -8.25
C PHE A 693 6.45 27.27 -9.77
N GLY A 694 6.22 28.39 -10.46
CA GLY A 694 6.18 28.50 -11.92
C GLY A 694 7.17 29.49 -12.58
N LYS A 695 8.23 29.96 -11.91
CA LYS A 695 9.29 30.81 -12.52
C LYS A 695 10.69 30.66 -11.88
N LYS A 696 11.67 30.30 -12.73
CA LYS A 696 13.14 30.36 -12.52
C LYS A 696 13.67 29.43 -11.41
N TYR A 697 14.80 28.74 -11.58
CA TYR A 697 15.78 28.73 -12.68
C TYR A 697 15.66 27.49 -13.57
#